data_AF-A0A6L9EAE5-F1
#
_entry.id   AF-A0A6L9EAE5-F1
#
_cell.length_a   1.000
_cell.length_b   1.000
_cell.length_c   1.000
_cell.angle_alpha   90.00
_cell.angle_beta   90.00
_cell.angle_gamma   90.00
#
_symmetry.space_group_name_H-M   'P 1'
#
loop_
_entity.id
_entity.type
_entity.pdbx_description
1 polymer ?
#
loop_
_entity_poly.entity_id
_entity_poly.type
_entity_poly.pdbx_seq_one_letter_code
_entity_poly.pdbx_strand_id
1 'polypeptide(L)'
;MKKNLLKALALVALLAACSEDDAIDPVEAVDPPDTEDPVENPMEDVLSVVLNEVAYGSRDLIEIYNNGDLEADLSSYWLCLGPGTYEQIGNISPESGDINLSPGEFLVLPYSMPDDEGGLGLYSSDAFTSADALVDFVQWGAGGSPRENVAVEAGIWTANDFVPTVSTAGSSIEYDGEGDAASDWTEESIPSLGQANDVVAQLTTFNITISNVINYLNVHTFTTPVGATDPGPLTADGAQYQFSFKAVPGTKFSPLTMMGNSNDWFLAPTDLAGIDLFPGGQALNGVDIADKLSLYDLGTEADNDPASFPPAGVDVGPADPDTSVRLVPGRGTGEIYVTAVLDYAPSADGNSAGTFTFTITAINTPDPGMDPSSTNGFVVTPGIAVLHALPEPFFTLGEEDRGVGLERIAEDGMPGMLYDWFTETGSNGSPLRLASSLSVFSPGLVYAFNSDADPFFTQGEAEKPDSGLEELAEDGNNAVAVEYLSGLGLPVAASNETAPIGPGGSLTFSIEVPQGQGYKLGIATMLVQTNDWFISYNNDGVALFDENGTPFSGTSESDESYLFDAGTEVDEAVGFGIYQAPRQNGGDSGPEDDNTLVRRVSELEDVQFGKGVYNNPPGVVYLEDPRGGYNLVKIDIKPQ
;
A
#
# COMPACT_ATOMS: atom_id res chain seq x y z
N MET A 1 5.43 5.28 52.02
CA MET A 1 4.90 5.73 53.33
C MET A 1 3.73 6.67 53.05
N LYS A 2 2.49 6.28 53.37
CA LYS A 2 1.56 6.92 54.35
C LYS A 2 1.33 8.43 54.10
N LYS A 3 0.13 9.00 54.04
CA LYS A 3 -1.25 8.58 54.38
C LYS A 3 -2.19 9.79 54.12
N ASN A 4 -3.46 9.53 53.74
CA ASN A 4 -4.72 10.14 54.27
C ASN A 4 -5.02 11.65 54.06
N LEU A 5 -6.25 12.18 53.98
CA LEU A 5 -7.66 11.72 53.94
C LEU A 5 -8.57 13.00 53.99
N LEU A 6 -9.86 12.87 53.58
CA LEU A 6 -11.06 13.66 53.97
C LEU A 6 -11.39 14.95 53.17
N LYS A 7 -12.38 14.92 52.24
CA LYS A 7 -13.85 15.23 52.35
C LYS A 7 -14.21 16.66 52.78
N ALA A 8 -15.09 17.32 52.00
CA ALA A 8 -16.33 17.91 52.52
C ALA A 8 -17.32 18.30 51.40
N LEU A 9 -18.54 17.78 51.53
CA LEU A 9 -19.80 18.10 50.85
C LEU A 9 -20.69 18.76 51.92
N ALA A 10 -21.44 19.82 51.61
CA ALA A 10 -22.54 20.41 52.43
C ALA A 10 -23.09 21.66 51.69
N LEU A 11 -24.35 22.10 51.72
CA LEU A 11 -25.50 21.97 52.64
C LEU A 11 -26.72 22.57 51.88
N VAL A 12 -27.94 22.03 51.76
CA VAL A 12 -29.02 21.57 52.69
C VAL A 12 -30.08 22.65 53.06
N ALA A 13 -31.33 22.15 53.06
CA ALA A 13 -32.54 22.48 53.87
C ALA A 13 -33.51 23.65 53.57
N LEU A 14 -34.74 23.27 53.15
CA LEU A 14 -36.02 23.30 53.92
C LEU A 14 -36.21 24.36 55.04
N LEU A 15 -37.24 25.22 54.94
CA LEU A 15 -38.53 25.15 55.68
C LEU A 15 -39.32 26.48 55.76
N ALA A 16 -40.65 26.33 55.63
CA ALA A 16 -41.76 26.98 56.34
C ALA A 16 -42.23 28.42 55.99
N ALA A 17 -43.53 28.51 55.70
CA ALA A 17 -44.42 29.55 56.23
C ALA A 17 -45.85 29.01 56.45
N CYS A 18 -46.37 29.19 57.67
CA CYS A 18 -47.74 28.96 58.16
C CYS A 18 -48.75 29.96 57.54
N SER A 19 -50.09 29.84 57.60
CA SER A 19 -51.02 29.68 58.75
C SER A 19 -52.46 29.40 58.25
N GLU A 20 -53.20 28.40 58.78
CA GLU A 20 -54.33 28.47 59.77
C GLU A 20 -55.58 29.28 59.31
N ASP A 21 -56.86 28.92 59.48
CA ASP A 21 -57.57 27.76 60.06
C ASP A 21 -59.09 27.84 59.70
N ASP A 22 -59.83 26.77 60.00
CA ASP A 22 -61.28 26.66 60.31
C ASP A 22 -62.40 26.60 59.22
N ALA A 23 -62.78 25.34 58.93
CA ALA A 23 -64.12 24.70 58.94
C ALA A 23 -65.39 25.42 58.42
N ILE A 24 -66.11 24.75 57.48
CA ILE A 24 -67.53 24.30 57.52
C ILE A 24 -67.97 23.81 56.11
N ASP A 25 -68.46 22.57 56.01
CA ASP A 25 -69.19 21.93 54.88
C ASP A 25 -70.67 22.43 54.84
N PRO A 26 -71.57 22.20 53.83
CA PRO A 26 -71.57 21.19 52.75
C PRO A 26 -72.25 21.65 51.41
N VAL A 27 -72.45 20.73 50.45
CA VAL A 27 -73.70 20.41 49.68
C VAL A 27 -73.39 19.85 48.27
N GLU A 28 -74.05 18.72 47.95
CA GLU A 28 -74.01 17.89 46.72
C GLU A 28 -74.24 18.59 45.37
N ALA A 29 -73.62 18.06 44.30
CA ALA A 29 -74.14 18.13 42.93
C ALA A 29 -73.66 16.94 42.04
N VAL A 30 -74.52 15.93 41.92
CA VAL A 30 -74.85 15.06 40.75
C VAL A 30 -73.75 14.69 39.73
N ASP A 31 -73.40 13.40 39.65
CA ASP A 31 -72.69 12.78 38.51
C ASP A 31 -73.57 12.71 37.23
N PRO A 32 -73.08 13.16 36.06
CA PRO A 32 -73.53 12.71 34.75
C PRO A 32 -72.77 11.45 34.29
N PRO A 33 -73.34 10.64 33.37
CA PRO A 33 -73.01 9.23 33.20
C PRO A 33 -71.66 8.97 32.52
N ASP A 34 -71.05 7.84 32.87
CA ASP A 34 -69.86 7.24 32.23
C ASP A 34 -69.91 7.35 30.70
N THR A 35 -68.95 8.08 30.14
CA THR A 35 -68.53 7.94 28.76
C THR A 35 -67.66 6.70 28.68
N GLU A 36 -68.07 5.70 27.90
CA GLU A 36 -67.25 4.52 27.63
C GLU A 36 -65.87 4.95 27.09
N ASP A 37 -64.81 4.47 27.75
CA ASP A 37 -63.45 4.55 27.25
C ASP A 37 -63.37 3.84 25.88
N PRO A 38 -62.59 4.36 24.92
CA PRO A 38 -62.41 3.70 23.64
C PRO A 38 -61.69 2.36 23.87
N VAL A 39 -62.26 1.30 23.30
CA VAL A 39 -61.64 -0.03 23.25
C VAL A 39 -60.36 0.06 22.42
N GLU A 40 -59.20 0.05 23.08
CA GLU A 40 -57.94 -0.31 22.45
C GLU A 40 -58.03 -1.79 22.06
N ASN A 41 -58.19 -2.07 20.76
CA ASN A 41 -57.97 -3.42 20.26
C ASN A 41 -56.48 -3.73 20.49
N PRO A 42 -56.11 -4.80 21.21
CA PRO A 42 -54.72 -5.24 21.20
C PRO A 42 -54.39 -5.63 19.75
N MET A 43 -53.37 -5.01 19.15
CA MET A 43 -52.72 -5.64 18.00
C MET A 43 -52.20 -6.99 18.51
N GLU A 44 -52.64 -8.10 17.90
CA GLU A 44 -52.06 -9.40 18.19
C GLU A 44 -50.63 -9.39 17.64
N ASP A 45 -49.65 -9.78 18.46
CA ASP A 45 -48.25 -9.89 18.01
C ASP A 45 -48.18 -10.82 16.79
N VAL A 46 -47.55 -10.35 15.70
CA VAL A 46 -47.45 -11.10 14.44
C VAL A 46 -46.06 -11.70 14.29
N LEU A 47 -45.99 -12.98 13.92
CA LEU A 47 -44.76 -13.61 13.43
C LEU A 47 -44.73 -13.46 11.91
N SER A 48 -43.76 -12.71 11.37
CA SER A 48 -43.63 -12.47 9.94
C SER A 48 -42.16 -12.35 9.55
N VAL A 49 -41.76 -13.05 8.49
CA VAL A 49 -40.42 -12.96 7.90
C VAL A 49 -40.55 -12.95 6.39
N VAL A 50 -39.68 -12.19 5.73
CA VAL A 50 -39.69 -11.99 4.28
C VAL A 50 -38.27 -12.12 3.72
N LEU A 51 -38.16 -12.52 2.47
CA LEU A 51 -36.96 -12.29 1.67
C LEU A 51 -36.83 -10.78 1.47
N ASN A 52 -35.66 -10.24 1.82
CA ASN A 52 -35.46 -8.80 1.85
C ASN A 52 -34.49 -8.31 0.77
N GLU A 53 -33.46 -9.11 0.50
CA GLU A 53 -32.45 -8.79 -0.50
C GLU A 53 -31.83 -10.09 -1.05
N VAL A 54 -31.55 -10.15 -2.36
CA VAL A 54 -30.97 -11.32 -3.02
C VAL A 54 -29.84 -10.92 -3.95
N ALA A 55 -28.61 -11.34 -3.62
CA ALA A 55 -27.39 -11.11 -4.40
C ALA A 55 -26.98 -12.39 -5.15
N TYR A 56 -27.69 -12.70 -6.24
CA TYR A 56 -27.52 -13.93 -7.03
C TYR A 56 -26.44 -13.86 -8.12
N GLY A 57 -25.80 -12.70 -8.34
CA GLY A 57 -24.83 -12.54 -9.43
C GLY A 57 -23.47 -13.17 -9.15
N SER A 58 -22.78 -12.75 -8.08
CA SER A 58 -21.46 -13.30 -7.72
C SER A 58 -21.30 -13.66 -6.25
N ARG A 59 -22.19 -13.18 -5.37
CA ARG A 59 -22.07 -13.38 -3.92
C ARG A 59 -22.84 -14.61 -3.43
N ASP A 60 -23.89 -15.02 -4.13
CA ASP A 60 -24.77 -16.12 -3.74
C ASP A 60 -25.34 -15.93 -2.31
N LEU A 61 -25.82 -14.72 -2.01
CA LEU A 61 -26.35 -14.36 -0.69
C LEU A 61 -27.83 -14.02 -0.73
N ILE A 62 -28.53 -14.41 0.33
CA ILE A 62 -29.94 -14.11 0.58
C ILE A 62 -30.05 -13.47 1.94
N GLU A 63 -30.79 -12.38 2.02
CA GLU A 63 -31.20 -11.77 3.27
C GLU A 63 -32.66 -12.07 3.58
N ILE A 64 -32.91 -12.44 4.84
CA ILE A 64 -34.24 -12.57 5.43
C ILE A 64 -34.40 -11.48 6.49
N TYR A 65 -35.51 -10.76 6.44
CA TYR A 65 -35.87 -9.73 7.41
C TYR A 65 -37.06 -10.17 8.25
N ASN A 66 -37.00 -9.95 9.56
CA ASN A 66 -38.17 -10.11 10.44
C ASN A 66 -38.94 -8.81 10.54
N ASN A 67 -39.99 -8.70 9.71
CA ASN A 67 -40.93 -7.58 9.70
C ASN A 67 -42.11 -7.74 10.68
N GLY A 68 -42.08 -8.76 11.55
CA GLY A 68 -43.08 -9.00 12.59
C GLY A 68 -42.71 -8.39 13.95
N ASP A 69 -43.51 -8.74 14.96
CA ASP A 69 -43.35 -8.32 16.36
C ASP A 69 -42.76 -9.43 17.25
N LEU A 70 -42.65 -10.66 16.72
CA LEU A 70 -42.18 -11.85 17.44
C LEU A 70 -40.85 -12.37 16.88
N GLU A 71 -40.01 -12.91 17.76
CA GLU A 71 -38.81 -13.64 17.37
C GLU A 71 -39.17 -14.87 16.53
N ALA A 72 -38.48 -15.05 15.41
CA ALA A 72 -38.67 -16.13 14.47
C ALA A 72 -37.55 -17.17 14.56
N ASP A 73 -37.88 -18.41 14.97
CA ASP A 73 -36.94 -19.54 14.87
C ASP A 73 -36.99 -20.12 13.45
N LEU A 74 -35.99 -19.76 12.64
CA LEU A 74 -35.90 -20.17 11.24
C LEU A 74 -35.23 -21.55 11.06
N SER A 75 -34.87 -22.25 12.14
CA SER A 75 -34.12 -23.53 12.05
C SER A 75 -34.84 -24.62 11.24
N SER A 76 -36.17 -24.58 11.19
CA SER A 76 -37.01 -25.52 10.44
C SER A 76 -37.45 -25.03 9.06
N TYR A 77 -37.11 -23.79 8.70
CA TYR A 77 -37.44 -23.18 7.42
C TYR A 77 -36.48 -23.65 6.33
N TRP A 78 -36.90 -23.50 5.08
CA TRP A 78 -36.20 -24.00 3.90
C TRP A 78 -36.12 -22.95 2.79
N LEU A 79 -34.98 -22.88 2.14
CA LEU A 79 -34.78 -22.18 0.87
C LEU A 79 -34.96 -23.18 -0.28
N CYS A 80 -35.61 -22.76 -1.37
CA CYS A 80 -35.98 -23.63 -2.48
C CYS A 80 -35.81 -22.90 -3.82
N LEU A 81 -34.96 -23.43 -4.71
CA LEU A 81 -34.85 -22.96 -6.11
C LEU A 81 -35.62 -23.84 -7.10
N GLY A 82 -36.19 -24.95 -6.60
CA GLY A 82 -36.92 -25.92 -7.42
C GLY A 82 -36.62 -27.38 -7.06
N PRO A 83 -37.13 -28.33 -7.88
CA PRO A 83 -36.94 -29.76 -7.65
C PRO A 83 -35.47 -30.19 -7.53
N GLY A 84 -35.06 -30.54 -6.30
CA GLY A 84 -33.73 -31.08 -6.01
C GLY A 84 -32.73 -30.04 -5.48
N THR A 85 -33.16 -28.78 -5.37
CA THR A 85 -32.40 -27.65 -4.84
C THR A 85 -33.15 -27.07 -3.65
N TYR A 86 -32.83 -27.61 -2.47
CA TYR A 86 -33.45 -27.27 -1.20
C TYR A 86 -32.39 -27.23 -0.11
N GLU A 87 -32.40 -26.18 0.71
CA GLU A 87 -31.50 -26.07 1.87
C GLU A 87 -32.31 -25.71 3.12
N GLN A 88 -32.09 -26.43 4.21
CA GLN A 88 -32.72 -26.13 5.49
C GLN A 88 -31.89 -25.07 6.20
N ILE A 89 -32.50 -23.94 6.59
CA ILE A 89 -31.79 -22.79 7.16
C ILE A 89 -30.99 -23.17 8.41
N GLY A 90 -31.55 -24.05 9.27
CA GLY A 90 -30.85 -24.53 10.47
C GLY A 90 -29.53 -25.28 10.23
N ASN A 91 -29.22 -25.66 8.99
CA ASN A 91 -27.97 -26.33 8.61
C ASN A 91 -26.97 -25.38 7.92
N ILE A 92 -27.37 -24.15 7.61
CA ILE A 92 -26.53 -23.14 6.96
C ILE A 92 -25.79 -22.36 8.06
N SER A 93 -24.50 -22.09 7.86
CA SER A 93 -23.78 -21.14 8.71
C SER A 93 -24.03 -19.73 8.16
N PRO A 94 -24.66 -18.81 8.92
CA PRO A 94 -24.93 -17.47 8.42
C PRO A 94 -23.64 -16.68 8.12
N GLU A 95 -23.70 -15.82 7.11
CA GLU A 95 -22.67 -14.78 6.89
C GLU A 95 -22.78 -13.70 7.97
N SER A 96 -24.01 -13.31 8.31
CA SER A 96 -24.32 -12.40 9.41
C SER A 96 -25.74 -12.65 9.96
N GLY A 97 -26.04 -12.14 11.15
CA GLY A 97 -27.33 -12.33 11.82
C GLY A 97 -27.45 -13.63 12.65
N ASP A 98 -28.64 -13.87 13.21
CA ASP A 98 -28.97 -15.08 14.00
C ASP A 98 -30.18 -15.81 13.40
N ILE A 99 -30.15 -17.14 13.41
CA ILE A 99 -31.25 -18.00 12.94
C ILE A 99 -32.51 -17.83 13.82
N ASN A 100 -32.33 -17.49 15.10
CA ASN A 100 -33.41 -16.99 15.94
C ASN A 100 -33.54 -15.49 15.72
N LEU A 101 -34.23 -15.13 14.65
CA LEU A 101 -34.25 -13.77 14.14
C LEU A 101 -35.19 -12.90 14.98
N SER A 102 -34.62 -11.98 15.75
CA SER A 102 -35.39 -11.01 16.54
C SER A 102 -36.16 -10.01 15.63
N PRO A 103 -37.27 -9.41 16.12
CA PRO A 103 -38.00 -8.38 15.39
C PRO A 103 -37.08 -7.23 14.94
N GLY A 104 -37.16 -6.85 13.66
CA GLY A 104 -36.37 -5.75 13.10
C GLY A 104 -34.92 -6.10 12.74
N GLU A 105 -34.50 -7.35 12.92
CA GLU A 105 -33.14 -7.81 12.58
C GLU A 105 -33.10 -8.52 11.22
N PHE A 106 -31.89 -8.66 10.68
CA PHE A 106 -31.59 -9.28 9.39
C PHE A 106 -30.77 -10.58 9.57
N LEU A 107 -30.99 -11.54 8.68
CA LEU A 107 -30.23 -12.79 8.59
C LEU A 107 -29.72 -12.96 7.16
N VAL A 108 -28.40 -13.02 6.98
CA VAL A 108 -27.76 -13.20 5.67
C VAL A 108 -27.20 -14.61 5.55
N LEU A 109 -27.62 -15.34 4.51
CA LEU A 109 -27.32 -16.75 4.30
C LEU A 109 -26.67 -16.99 2.92
N PRO A 110 -25.61 -17.80 2.84
CA PRO A 110 -25.10 -18.28 1.56
C PRO A 110 -26.01 -19.35 0.96
N TYR A 111 -26.32 -19.22 -0.34
CA TYR A 111 -27.03 -20.22 -1.13
C TYR A 111 -26.71 -20.06 -2.62
N SER A 112 -26.20 -21.11 -3.26
CA SER A 112 -25.82 -21.05 -4.67
C SER A 112 -27.03 -20.91 -5.59
N MET A 113 -27.05 -19.85 -6.39
CA MET A 113 -28.17 -19.43 -7.23
C MET A 113 -27.76 -19.31 -8.71
N PRO A 114 -28.73 -19.38 -9.65
CA PRO A 114 -28.47 -19.11 -11.06
C PRO A 114 -28.47 -17.61 -11.37
N ASP A 115 -27.43 -17.15 -12.07
CA ASP A 115 -27.22 -15.72 -12.38
C ASP A 115 -28.23 -15.18 -13.40
N ASP A 116 -28.60 -15.99 -14.41
CA ASP A 116 -29.39 -15.54 -15.56
C ASP A 116 -30.90 -15.45 -15.28
N GLU A 117 -31.47 -16.52 -14.70
CA GLU A 117 -32.89 -16.64 -14.38
C GLU A 117 -33.11 -17.65 -13.24
N GLY A 118 -34.02 -17.32 -12.31
CA GLY A 118 -34.26 -18.14 -11.13
C GLY A 118 -35.51 -17.74 -10.34
N GLY A 119 -35.94 -18.62 -9.43
CA GLY A 119 -37.04 -18.36 -8.51
C GLY A 119 -36.73 -18.93 -7.14
N LEU A 120 -36.74 -18.08 -6.13
CA LEU A 120 -36.38 -18.42 -4.75
C LEU A 120 -37.64 -18.40 -3.89
N GLY A 121 -37.96 -19.54 -3.27
CA GLY A 121 -39.03 -19.63 -2.27
C GLY A 121 -38.48 -19.87 -0.86
N LEU A 122 -39.00 -19.11 0.11
CA LEU A 122 -38.83 -19.34 1.54
C LEU A 122 -40.01 -20.18 2.06
N TYR A 123 -39.74 -21.34 2.64
CA TYR A 123 -40.79 -22.24 3.13
C TYR A 123 -40.68 -22.47 4.64
N SER A 124 -41.81 -22.57 5.33
CA SER A 124 -41.91 -22.89 6.76
C SER A 124 -41.73 -24.39 7.06
N SER A 125 -41.71 -25.25 6.03
CA SER A 125 -41.52 -26.69 6.14
C SER A 125 -41.03 -27.29 4.81
N ASP A 126 -40.69 -28.58 4.79
CA ASP A 126 -40.25 -29.32 3.59
C ASP A 126 -41.38 -29.63 2.58
N ALA A 127 -42.56 -29.01 2.75
CA ALA A 127 -43.73 -29.19 1.90
C ALA A 127 -43.71 -28.27 0.66
N PHE A 128 -42.71 -28.41 -0.20
CA PHE A 128 -42.42 -27.50 -1.34
C PHE A 128 -43.51 -27.37 -2.42
N THR A 129 -44.60 -28.13 -2.35
CA THR A 129 -45.77 -28.01 -3.25
C THR A 129 -46.99 -27.40 -2.56
N SER A 130 -46.85 -26.98 -1.30
CA SER A 130 -47.95 -26.46 -0.48
C SER A 130 -47.92 -24.94 -0.48
N ALA A 131 -48.97 -24.32 -1.00
CA ALA A 131 -49.16 -22.88 -0.90
C ALA A 131 -49.16 -22.41 0.57
N ASP A 132 -49.75 -23.19 1.48
CA ASP A 132 -49.76 -22.89 2.93
C ASP A 132 -48.37 -22.93 3.58
N ALA A 133 -47.39 -23.60 2.95
CA ALA A 133 -46.04 -23.73 3.51
C ALA A 133 -45.08 -22.67 2.95
N LEU A 134 -45.41 -22.07 1.81
CA LEU A 134 -44.62 -21.03 1.17
C LEU A 134 -44.86 -19.71 1.91
N VAL A 135 -43.79 -19.18 2.48
CA VAL A 135 -43.78 -17.96 3.30
C VAL A 135 -43.57 -16.75 2.40
N ASP A 136 -42.59 -16.82 1.51
CA ASP A 136 -42.25 -15.73 0.60
C ASP A 136 -41.62 -16.25 -0.70
N PHE A 137 -41.67 -15.46 -1.77
CA PHE A 137 -41.17 -15.83 -3.09
C PHE A 137 -40.70 -14.61 -3.91
N VAL A 138 -39.58 -14.77 -4.60
CA VAL A 138 -39.12 -13.83 -5.63
C VAL A 138 -38.60 -14.59 -6.84
N GLN A 139 -38.80 -14.06 -8.06
CA GLN A 139 -38.17 -14.59 -9.27
C GLN A 139 -37.57 -13.50 -10.15
N TRP A 140 -36.46 -13.82 -10.81
CA TRP A 140 -35.70 -12.90 -11.65
C TRP A 140 -35.39 -13.47 -13.03
N GLY A 141 -35.11 -12.58 -13.98
CA GLY A 141 -34.67 -12.88 -15.35
C GLY A 141 -35.80 -13.35 -16.28
N ALA A 142 -36.62 -14.30 -15.81
CA ALA A 142 -37.76 -14.82 -16.56
C ALA A 142 -38.89 -15.33 -15.65
N GLY A 143 -40.11 -15.29 -16.17
CA GLY A 143 -41.27 -15.92 -15.54
C GLY A 143 -41.31 -17.44 -15.78
N GLY A 144 -42.10 -18.16 -14.98
CA GLY A 144 -42.24 -19.61 -15.12
C GLY A 144 -41.19 -20.44 -14.38
N SER A 145 -40.49 -19.83 -13.42
CA SER A 145 -39.53 -20.55 -12.58
C SER A 145 -40.20 -21.68 -11.78
N PRO A 146 -39.43 -22.69 -11.32
CA PRO A 146 -39.99 -23.69 -10.41
C PRO A 146 -40.61 -23.03 -9.18
N ARG A 147 -41.81 -23.48 -8.80
CA ARG A 147 -42.60 -22.96 -7.66
C ARG A 147 -43.31 -21.62 -7.88
N GLU A 148 -43.16 -20.95 -9.02
CA GLU A 148 -44.02 -19.82 -9.39
C GLU A 148 -45.51 -20.20 -9.28
N ASN A 149 -45.87 -21.40 -9.75
CA ASN A 149 -47.26 -21.88 -9.67
C ASN A 149 -47.77 -22.04 -8.22
N VAL A 150 -46.87 -22.29 -7.26
CA VAL A 150 -47.19 -22.40 -5.83
C VAL A 150 -47.32 -21.01 -5.21
N ALA A 151 -46.43 -20.08 -5.57
CA ALA A 151 -46.49 -18.67 -5.16
C ALA A 151 -47.78 -17.98 -5.64
N VAL A 152 -48.18 -18.24 -6.89
CA VAL A 152 -49.45 -17.78 -7.45
C VAL A 152 -50.66 -18.39 -6.73
N GLU A 153 -50.58 -19.66 -6.31
CA GLU A 153 -51.64 -20.32 -5.52
C GLU A 153 -51.73 -19.74 -4.10
N ALA A 154 -50.59 -19.41 -3.49
CA ALA A 154 -50.49 -18.75 -2.20
C ALA A 154 -50.93 -17.27 -2.25
N GLY A 155 -50.95 -16.67 -3.43
CA GLY A 155 -51.37 -15.28 -3.65
C GLY A 155 -50.28 -14.24 -3.39
N ILE A 156 -49.03 -14.67 -3.28
CA ILE A 156 -47.84 -13.85 -2.99
C ILE A 156 -46.95 -13.65 -4.23
N TRP A 157 -47.48 -13.95 -5.43
CA TRP A 157 -46.78 -13.66 -6.68
C TRP A 157 -47.74 -13.59 -7.86
N THR A 158 -47.35 -12.86 -8.91
CA THR A 158 -48.10 -12.76 -10.17
C THR A 158 -47.50 -13.68 -11.24
N ALA A 159 -48.36 -14.50 -11.88
CA ALA A 159 -47.91 -15.46 -12.89
C ALA A 159 -47.22 -14.77 -14.09
N ASN A 160 -46.03 -15.25 -14.43
CA ASN A 160 -45.09 -14.75 -15.44
C ASN A 160 -44.45 -13.38 -15.13
N ASP A 161 -44.58 -12.85 -13.92
CA ASP A 161 -43.98 -11.57 -13.52
C ASP A 161 -42.59 -11.78 -12.91
N PHE A 162 -41.58 -11.00 -13.24
CA PHE A 162 -40.21 -11.25 -12.79
C PHE A 162 -39.42 -9.96 -12.66
N VAL A 163 -38.47 -9.96 -11.73
CA VAL A 163 -37.51 -8.88 -11.55
C VAL A 163 -36.50 -8.95 -12.70
N PRO A 164 -36.17 -7.83 -13.38
CA PRO A 164 -35.07 -7.83 -14.35
C PRO A 164 -33.76 -8.28 -13.70
N THR A 165 -32.91 -8.95 -14.48
CA THR A 165 -31.57 -9.34 -14.03
C THR A 165 -30.75 -8.09 -13.71
N VAL A 166 -29.94 -8.13 -12.65
CA VAL A 166 -29.03 -7.05 -12.27
C VAL A 166 -28.03 -6.73 -13.37
N SER A 167 -27.56 -5.48 -13.41
CA SER A 167 -26.64 -4.96 -14.40
C SER A 167 -25.17 -5.34 -14.13
N THR A 168 -24.81 -5.63 -12.87
CA THR A 168 -23.47 -6.13 -12.50
C THR A 168 -23.57 -7.32 -11.56
N ALA A 169 -22.57 -8.22 -11.56
CA ALA A 169 -22.62 -9.44 -10.76
C ALA A 169 -22.57 -9.17 -9.24
N GLY A 170 -21.97 -8.05 -8.83
CA GLY A 170 -21.91 -7.64 -7.43
C GLY A 170 -23.18 -6.97 -6.89
N SER A 171 -24.16 -6.67 -7.75
CA SER A 171 -25.43 -6.07 -7.38
C SER A 171 -26.40 -7.09 -6.80
N SER A 172 -27.44 -6.60 -6.14
CA SER A 172 -28.55 -7.38 -5.59
C SER A 172 -29.90 -6.86 -6.12
N ILE A 173 -30.96 -7.63 -5.87
CA ILE A 173 -32.33 -7.12 -5.90
C ILE A 173 -32.80 -6.93 -4.46
N GLU A 174 -33.32 -5.75 -4.15
CA GLU A 174 -33.80 -5.36 -2.82
C GLU A 174 -35.33 -5.17 -2.86
N TYR A 175 -36.01 -5.65 -1.82
CA TYR A 175 -37.44 -5.49 -1.63
C TYR A 175 -37.77 -4.14 -0.98
N ASP A 176 -38.77 -3.42 -1.48
CA ASP A 176 -39.16 -2.08 -0.99
C ASP A 176 -39.94 -2.09 0.34
N GLY A 177 -40.24 -3.29 0.86
CA GLY A 177 -40.93 -3.51 2.12
C GLY A 177 -42.45 -3.64 2.01
N GLU A 178 -43.05 -3.43 0.84
CA GLU A 178 -44.50 -3.53 0.64
C GLU A 178 -44.90 -4.30 -0.64
N GLY A 179 -45.75 -5.31 -0.47
CA GLY A 179 -46.35 -6.02 -1.61
C GLY A 179 -45.72 -7.40 -1.86
N ASP A 180 -45.89 -7.87 -3.08
CA ASP A 180 -45.63 -9.26 -3.50
C ASP A 180 -45.39 -9.33 -5.04
N ALA A 181 -45.16 -8.19 -5.69
CA ALA A 181 -45.01 -8.07 -7.13
C ALA A 181 -43.53 -7.88 -7.49
N ALA A 182 -43.17 -8.19 -8.74
CA ALA A 182 -41.80 -7.93 -9.20
C ALA A 182 -41.43 -6.44 -9.22
N SER A 183 -42.43 -5.54 -9.23
CA SER A 183 -42.23 -4.10 -9.14
C SER A 183 -41.79 -3.62 -7.76
N ASP A 184 -41.97 -4.45 -6.74
CA ASP A 184 -41.66 -4.15 -5.35
C ASP A 184 -40.19 -4.53 -5.06
N TRP A 185 -39.45 -4.93 -6.10
CA TRP A 185 -38.03 -5.24 -6.07
C TRP A 185 -37.27 -4.33 -7.03
N THR A 186 -36.15 -3.79 -6.58
CA THR A 186 -35.27 -2.94 -7.39
C THR A 186 -33.83 -3.38 -7.31
N GLU A 187 -33.07 -3.15 -8.38
CA GLU A 187 -31.62 -3.40 -8.37
C GLU A 187 -30.93 -2.40 -7.43
N GLU A 188 -30.10 -2.92 -6.52
CA GLU A 188 -29.18 -2.15 -5.70
C GLU A 188 -27.73 -2.46 -6.14
N SER A 189 -27.00 -1.40 -6.48
CA SER A 189 -25.63 -1.50 -6.99
C SER A 189 -24.62 -1.80 -5.87
N ILE A 190 -24.93 -1.37 -4.65
CA ILE A 190 -24.14 -1.57 -3.45
C ILE A 190 -25.03 -2.29 -2.42
N PRO A 191 -25.04 -3.64 -2.41
CA PRO A 191 -25.93 -4.41 -1.56
C PRO A 191 -25.94 -3.95 -0.10
N SER A 192 -27.12 -3.89 0.51
CA SER A 192 -27.34 -3.47 1.91
C SER A 192 -27.37 -4.62 2.91
N LEU A 193 -27.00 -5.83 2.49
CA LEU A 193 -26.97 -7.05 3.32
C LEU A 193 -26.48 -6.82 4.76
N GLY A 194 -27.35 -7.15 5.71
CA GLY A 194 -27.23 -6.96 7.15
C GLY A 194 -27.70 -5.59 7.65
N GLN A 195 -28.26 -4.74 6.80
CA GLN A 195 -28.75 -3.39 7.09
C GLN A 195 -30.14 -3.17 6.46
N ALA A 196 -30.78 -2.04 6.80
CA ALA A 196 -32.03 -1.68 6.16
C ALA A 196 -31.82 -1.27 4.69
N ASN A 197 -32.71 -1.78 3.85
CA ASN A 197 -32.97 -1.36 2.47
C ASN A 197 -33.19 0.18 2.39
N ASP A 198 -32.92 0.78 1.23
CA ASP A 198 -33.00 2.21 0.91
C ASP A 198 -32.05 3.13 1.71
N VAL A 199 -31.14 2.56 2.51
CA VAL A 199 -30.06 3.33 3.14
C VAL A 199 -28.98 3.59 2.10
N VAL A 200 -28.98 4.79 1.52
CA VAL A 200 -27.90 5.24 0.63
C VAL A 200 -26.56 5.02 1.34
N ALA A 201 -25.76 4.08 0.83
CA ALA A 201 -24.48 3.74 1.41
C ALA A 201 -23.63 5.01 1.50
N GLN A 202 -23.18 5.35 2.71
CA GLN A 202 -22.29 6.48 2.88
C GLN A 202 -20.97 6.16 2.19
N LEU A 203 -20.57 6.97 1.23
CA LEU A 203 -19.30 6.79 0.51
C LEU A 203 -18.20 7.64 1.15
N THR A 204 -16.98 7.10 1.18
CA THR A 204 -15.76 7.87 1.39
C THR A 204 -14.88 7.78 0.16
N THR A 205 -14.47 8.93 -0.37
CA THR A 205 -13.45 8.99 -1.41
C THR A 205 -12.07 8.88 -0.76
N PHE A 206 -11.25 7.94 -1.23
CA PHE A 206 -9.85 7.85 -0.87
C PHE A 206 -8.96 8.29 -2.03
N ASN A 207 -8.02 9.18 -1.74
CA ASN A 207 -6.88 9.48 -2.60
C ASN A 207 -5.74 8.55 -2.22
N ILE A 208 -5.28 7.75 -3.17
CA ILE A 208 -4.17 6.80 -2.96
C ILE A 208 -3.00 7.23 -3.82
N THR A 209 -1.80 7.20 -3.25
CA THR A 209 -0.55 7.51 -3.95
C THR A 209 0.45 6.37 -3.76
N ILE A 210 0.83 5.71 -4.85
CA ILE A 210 1.87 4.67 -4.87
C ILE A 210 3.14 5.31 -5.45
N SER A 211 4.16 5.51 -4.62
CA SER A 211 5.40 6.20 -5.02
C SER A 211 6.53 5.21 -5.28
N ASN A 212 7.23 5.39 -6.41
CA ASN A 212 8.48 4.70 -6.69
C ASN A 212 9.60 5.40 -5.90
N VAL A 213 10.05 4.76 -4.82
CA VAL A 213 11.06 5.31 -3.89
C VAL A 213 12.42 4.66 -4.05
N ILE A 214 12.64 3.94 -5.15
CA ILE A 214 13.96 3.39 -5.52
C ILE A 214 14.97 4.54 -5.52
N ASN A 215 15.99 4.45 -4.65
CA ASN A 215 17.00 5.50 -4.58
C ASN A 215 18.41 4.93 -4.45
N TYR A 216 18.79 4.40 -3.30
CA TYR A 216 20.17 3.96 -3.07
C TYR A 216 20.39 2.59 -3.70
N LEU A 217 21.23 2.54 -4.74
CA LEU A 217 21.40 1.36 -5.60
C LEU A 217 22.62 0.54 -5.21
N ASN A 218 23.67 1.18 -4.69
CA ASN A 218 24.83 0.55 -4.05
C ASN A 218 25.69 1.61 -3.35
N VAL A 219 26.57 1.19 -2.45
CA VAL A 219 27.51 2.06 -1.75
C VAL A 219 28.88 1.39 -1.66
N HIS A 220 29.94 2.17 -1.90
CA HIS A 220 31.32 1.71 -1.86
C HIS A 220 32.17 2.64 -1.02
N THR A 221 33.16 2.10 -0.32
CA THR A 221 34.23 2.90 0.29
C THR A 221 35.51 2.74 -0.50
N PHE A 222 36.34 3.77 -0.49
CA PHE A 222 37.70 3.73 -1.01
C PHE A 222 38.65 4.24 0.07
N THR A 223 39.40 3.32 0.68
CA THR A 223 40.14 3.64 1.91
C THR A 223 41.61 3.29 1.85
N THR A 224 42.00 2.37 0.95
CA THR A 224 43.35 1.85 0.85
C THR A 224 43.99 2.28 -0.46
N PRO A 225 45.09 3.05 -0.44
CA PRO A 225 45.76 3.47 -1.65
C PRO A 225 46.23 2.29 -2.50
N VAL A 226 46.24 2.45 -3.83
CA VAL A 226 46.74 1.42 -4.75
C VAL A 226 48.19 1.07 -4.41
N GLY A 227 48.44 -0.20 -4.10
CA GLY A 227 49.75 -0.72 -3.70
C GLY A 227 50.06 -0.65 -2.21
N ALA A 228 49.17 -0.07 -1.39
CA ALA A 228 49.24 -0.12 0.07
C ALA A 228 48.53 -1.36 0.65
N THR A 229 48.85 -1.69 1.90
CA THR A 229 48.22 -2.79 2.66
C THR A 229 47.18 -2.32 3.67
N ASP A 230 47.28 -1.06 4.09
CA ASP A 230 46.48 -0.49 5.16
C ASP A 230 45.76 0.78 4.66
N PRO A 231 44.56 1.08 5.18
CA PRO A 231 43.87 2.32 4.89
C PRO A 231 44.70 3.56 5.24
N GLY A 232 44.58 4.62 4.45
CA GLY A 232 45.26 5.87 4.72
C GLY A 232 45.22 6.86 3.56
N PRO A 233 45.50 8.15 3.82
CA PRO A 233 45.34 9.23 2.84
C PRO A 233 46.35 9.18 1.69
N LEU A 234 46.00 9.83 0.58
CA LEU A 234 46.91 10.13 -0.53
C LEU A 234 47.67 11.42 -0.22
N THR A 235 48.96 11.28 0.11
CA THR A 235 49.83 12.41 0.48
C THR A 235 50.96 12.68 -0.51
N ALA A 236 50.92 12.04 -1.69
CA ALA A 236 51.89 12.25 -2.76
C ALA A 236 51.20 12.30 -4.11
N ASP A 237 51.67 13.17 -5.00
CA ASP A 237 51.16 13.25 -6.36
C ASP A 237 51.35 11.91 -7.09
N GLY A 238 50.31 11.49 -7.81
CA GLY A 238 50.25 10.21 -8.49
C GLY A 238 49.77 9.04 -7.63
N ALA A 239 49.63 9.20 -6.31
CA ALA A 239 48.97 8.20 -5.45
C ALA A 239 47.47 8.16 -5.75
N GLN A 240 46.86 6.98 -5.62
CA GLN A 240 45.50 6.73 -6.11
C GLN A 240 44.67 5.88 -5.15
N TYR A 241 43.35 6.07 -5.19
CA TYR A 241 42.39 5.01 -4.85
C TYR A 241 41.74 4.48 -6.11
N GLN A 242 41.36 3.20 -6.08
CA GLN A 242 40.63 2.56 -7.17
C GLN A 242 39.65 1.53 -6.63
N PHE A 243 38.44 1.52 -7.16
CA PHE A 243 37.46 0.45 -6.94
C PHE A 243 36.60 0.27 -8.19
N SER A 244 35.83 -0.83 -8.24
CA SER A 244 34.95 -1.13 -9.35
C SER A 244 33.54 -1.42 -8.87
N PHE A 245 32.56 -1.09 -9.70
CA PHE A 245 31.14 -1.27 -9.41
C PHE A 245 30.36 -1.53 -10.70
N LYS A 246 29.20 -2.19 -10.58
CA LYS A 246 28.26 -2.36 -11.70
C LYS A 246 27.21 -1.27 -11.68
N ALA A 247 26.73 -0.87 -12.86
CA ALA A 247 25.64 0.07 -12.99
C ALA A 247 24.94 -0.07 -14.35
N VAL A 248 23.67 0.34 -14.38
CA VAL A 248 22.81 0.38 -15.59
C VAL A 248 22.40 1.81 -15.93
N PRO A 249 21.93 2.10 -17.16
CA PRO A 249 21.39 3.41 -17.52
C PRO A 249 20.35 3.92 -16.52
N GLY A 250 20.39 5.23 -16.22
CA GLY A 250 19.56 5.86 -15.18
C GLY A 250 20.29 6.05 -13.85
N THR A 251 21.40 5.34 -13.62
CA THR A 251 22.21 5.45 -12.39
C THR A 251 22.99 6.76 -12.32
N LYS A 252 22.94 7.40 -11.15
CA LYS A 252 23.79 8.53 -10.76
C LYS A 252 24.90 8.07 -9.83
N PHE A 253 26.05 8.74 -9.91
CA PHE A 253 27.24 8.45 -9.12
C PHE A 253 27.67 9.70 -8.35
N SER A 254 27.85 9.56 -7.03
CA SER A 254 28.37 10.64 -6.19
C SER A 254 29.55 10.13 -5.36
N PRO A 255 30.80 10.49 -5.70
CA PRO A 255 31.95 10.27 -4.84
C PRO A 255 32.08 11.40 -3.81
N LEU A 256 32.60 11.10 -2.63
CA LEU A 256 32.83 12.05 -1.56
C LEU A 256 34.13 11.72 -0.82
N THR A 257 34.99 12.73 -0.63
CA THR A 257 36.24 12.62 0.14
C THR A 257 36.56 13.94 0.82
N MET A 258 37.09 13.90 2.04
CA MET A 258 37.56 15.09 2.73
C MET A 258 38.87 15.62 2.12
N MET A 259 39.07 16.93 2.25
CA MET A 259 40.38 17.58 2.17
C MET A 259 41.09 17.43 3.53
N GLY A 260 42.02 16.49 3.68
CA GLY A 260 42.63 16.16 4.98
C GLY A 260 43.47 17.28 5.63
N ASN A 261 43.63 18.41 4.95
CA ASN A 261 44.25 19.64 5.45
C ASN A 261 43.24 20.82 5.53
N SER A 262 41.96 20.52 5.78
CA SER A 262 40.91 21.43 6.25
C SER A 262 40.32 20.94 7.57
N ASN A 263 39.41 21.71 8.17
CA ASN A 263 38.63 21.29 9.34
C ASN A 263 37.51 20.32 8.93
N ASP A 264 36.63 20.75 8.02
CA ASP A 264 35.45 19.98 7.61
C ASP A 264 35.13 20.10 6.11
N TRP A 265 36.11 20.49 5.29
CA TRP A 265 35.89 20.60 3.85
C TRP A 265 35.96 19.26 3.15
N PHE A 266 35.04 19.03 2.23
CA PHE A 266 34.96 17.81 1.45
C PHE A 266 34.62 18.09 -0.01
N LEU A 267 35.10 17.20 -0.87
CA LEU A 267 34.89 17.23 -2.30
C LEU A 267 33.69 16.33 -2.65
N ALA A 268 32.69 16.87 -3.34
CA ALA A 268 31.49 16.16 -3.79
C ALA A 268 30.97 16.72 -5.12
N PRO A 269 30.04 16.06 -5.84
CA PRO A 269 29.50 16.59 -7.09
C PRO A 269 28.91 17.99 -6.97
N THR A 270 29.22 18.85 -7.95
CA THR A 270 28.67 20.20 -8.08
C THR A 270 27.17 20.17 -8.37
N ASP A 271 26.76 19.24 -9.25
CA ASP A 271 25.36 18.95 -9.49
C ASP A 271 24.88 17.98 -8.41
N LEU A 272 23.99 18.45 -7.54
CA LEU A 272 23.46 17.66 -6.42
C LEU A 272 22.55 16.51 -6.89
N ALA A 273 22.14 16.49 -8.17
CA ALA A 273 21.53 15.30 -8.80
C ALA A 273 22.55 14.16 -9.03
N GLY A 274 23.85 14.41 -8.85
CA GLY A 274 24.93 13.45 -9.05
C GLY A 274 25.43 13.35 -10.49
N ILE A 275 26.51 12.60 -10.68
CA ILE A 275 27.10 12.38 -12.01
C ILE A 275 26.29 11.33 -12.76
N ASP A 276 25.69 11.70 -13.89
CA ASP A 276 25.06 10.74 -14.79
C ASP A 276 26.10 9.79 -15.38
N LEU A 277 25.99 8.49 -15.10
CA LEU A 277 26.91 7.48 -15.61
C LEU A 277 26.69 7.15 -17.09
N PHE A 278 25.48 7.44 -17.61
CA PHE A 278 25.09 7.13 -18.98
C PHE A 278 24.48 8.34 -19.70
N PRO A 279 25.18 9.49 -19.79
CA PRO A 279 24.64 10.69 -20.43
C PRO A 279 24.30 10.40 -21.90
N GLY A 280 23.05 10.67 -22.28
CA GLY A 280 22.55 10.35 -23.63
C GLY A 280 22.53 8.85 -23.96
N GLY A 281 22.50 7.99 -22.93
CA GLY A 281 22.47 6.53 -23.07
C GLY A 281 23.84 5.89 -23.35
N GLN A 282 24.95 6.64 -23.25
CA GLN A 282 26.31 6.13 -23.44
C GLN A 282 27.08 6.16 -22.13
N ALA A 283 27.68 5.04 -21.75
CA ALA A 283 28.49 4.95 -20.53
C ALA A 283 29.70 5.91 -20.59
N LEU A 284 30.00 6.56 -19.48
CA LEU A 284 31.25 7.29 -19.30
C LEU A 284 32.43 6.31 -19.36
N ASN A 285 33.37 6.52 -20.29
CA ASN A 285 34.51 5.64 -20.47
C ASN A 285 35.79 6.44 -20.79
N GLY A 286 36.77 6.39 -19.91
CA GLY A 286 37.98 7.21 -19.96
C GLY A 286 37.69 8.70 -19.69
N VAL A 287 36.64 9.00 -18.93
CA VAL A 287 36.19 10.38 -18.66
C VAL A 287 36.65 10.79 -17.27
N ASP A 288 37.43 11.85 -17.19
CA ASP A 288 37.72 12.55 -15.93
C ASP A 288 36.53 13.44 -15.55
N ILE A 289 36.04 13.30 -14.33
CA ILE A 289 34.92 14.06 -13.77
C ILE A 289 35.37 15.03 -12.67
N ALA A 290 36.67 15.24 -12.47
CA ALA A 290 37.17 16.13 -11.42
C ALA A 290 36.67 17.58 -11.56
N ASP A 291 36.39 18.03 -12.79
CA ASP A 291 35.80 19.34 -13.09
C ASP A 291 34.33 19.47 -12.62
N LYS A 292 33.68 18.36 -12.30
CA LYS A 292 32.31 18.30 -11.80
C LYS A 292 32.22 18.13 -10.28
N LEU A 293 33.36 18.20 -9.59
CA LEU A 293 33.41 18.10 -8.14
C LEU A 293 33.71 19.49 -7.56
N SER A 294 32.92 19.93 -6.60
CA SER A 294 33.11 21.17 -5.86
C SER A 294 33.55 20.88 -4.44
N LEU A 295 34.26 21.85 -3.86
CA LEU A 295 34.60 21.82 -2.44
C LEU A 295 33.47 22.44 -1.63
N TYR A 296 32.97 21.67 -0.67
CA TYR A 296 31.96 22.06 0.29
C TYR A 296 32.57 22.11 1.67
N ASP A 297 31.94 22.88 2.53
CA ASP A 297 32.16 23.04 3.96
C ASP A 297 30.90 22.48 4.63
N LEU A 298 31.09 21.59 5.61
CA LEU A 298 29.99 20.89 6.26
C LEU A 298 29.25 21.78 7.26
N GLY A 299 29.92 22.79 7.81
CA GLY A 299 29.39 23.66 8.86
C GLY A 299 29.47 23.03 10.25
N THR A 300 30.31 22.04 10.47
CA THR A 300 30.47 21.41 11.80
C THR A 300 31.62 22.01 12.58
N GLU A 301 32.72 22.37 11.92
CA GLU A 301 33.89 23.00 12.53
C GLU A 301 34.28 24.33 11.87
N ALA A 302 34.59 25.34 12.69
CA ALA A 302 34.97 26.65 12.16
C ALA A 302 36.33 26.60 11.44
N ASP A 303 36.33 27.18 10.25
CA ASP A 303 37.45 27.20 9.34
C ASP A 303 38.71 27.90 9.81
N ASN A 304 39.85 27.22 9.65
CA ASN A 304 41.20 27.80 9.73
C ASN A 304 41.47 28.53 11.06
N ASP A 305 40.84 28.12 12.17
CA ASP A 305 41.17 28.67 13.50
C ASP A 305 42.64 28.35 13.82
N PRO A 306 43.52 29.35 13.95
CA PRO A 306 44.94 29.13 14.22
C PRO A 306 45.22 28.41 15.55
N ALA A 307 44.24 28.31 16.46
CA ALA A 307 44.37 27.58 17.72
C ALA A 307 44.21 26.06 17.56
N SER A 308 43.48 25.61 16.54
CA SER A 308 43.17 24.19 16.28
C SER A 308 43.65 23.69 14.90
N PHE A 309 44.12 24.58 14.02
CA PHE A 309 44.58 24.24 12.68
C PHE A 309 46.13 24.04 12.60
N PRO A 310 46.64 23.02 11.88
CA PRO A 310 45.89 21.92 11.27
C PRO A 310 45.24 21.04 12.35
N PRO A 311 44.05 20.46 12.10
CA PRO A 311 43.33 19.67 13.09
C PRO A 311 44.22 18.59 13.70
N ALA A 312 44.17 18.48 15.03
CA ALA A 312 45.04 17.62 15.83
C ALA A 312 44.24 16.53 16.57
N GLY A 313 43.45 15.75 15.84
CA GLY A 313 42.62 14.68 16.37
C GLY A 313 41.22 14.70 15.78
N VAL A 314 40.39 13.76 16.23
CA VAL A 314 38.97 13.64 15.86
C VAL A 314 38.14 14.70 16.58
N ASP A 315 37.26 15.39 15.86
CA ASP A 315 36.37 16.45 16.37
C ASP A 315 37.15 17.54 17.13
N VAL A 316 38.21 18.08 16.51
CA VAL A 316 39.11 19.08 17.12
C VAL A 316 38.99 20.44 16.42
N GLY A 317 37.99 21.21 16.82
CA GLY A 317 37.80 22.59 16.42
C GLY A 317 36.71 23.29 17.23
N PRO A 318 36.65 24.65 17.22
CA PRO A 318 35.43 25.32 17.63
C PRO A 318 34.30 25.00 16.64
N ALA A 319 33.06 24.87 17.13
CA ALA A 319 31.91 24.67 16.25
C ALA A 319 31.74 25.85 15.26
N ASP A 320 31.31 25.55 14.03
CA ASP A 320 31.00 26.58 13.07
C ASP A 320 29.77 27.40 13.52
N PRO A 321 29.83 28.75 13.50
CA PRO A 321 28.65 29.58 13.76
C PRO A 321 27.55 29.46 12.69
N ASP A 322 27.88 29.02 11.48
CA ASP A 322 26.95 28.66 10.40
C ASP A 322 26.97 27.15 10.23
N THR A 323 25.91 26.49 10.69
CA THR A 323 25.78 25.04 10.71
C THR A 323 25.35 24.43 9.39
N SER A 324 25.19 25.25 8.34
CA SER A 324 24.71 24.79 7.05
C SER A 324 25.83 24.31 6.12
N VAL A 325 25.55 23.23 5.39
CA VAL A 325 26.42 22.76 4.32
C VAL A 325 26.46 23.81 3.20
N ARG A 326 27.66 24.22 2.79
CA ARG A 326 27.86 25.34 1.86
C ARG A 326 29.04 25.14 0.93
N LEU A 327 29.05 25.86 -0.18
CA LEU A 327 30.21 25.89 -1.08
C LEU A 327 31.34 26.71 -0.45
N VAL A 328 32.57 26.22 -0.53
CA VAL A 328 33.76 26.97 -0.09
C VAL A 328 34.04 28.11 -1.09
N PRO A 329 33.93 29.39 -0.69
CA PRO A 329 34.05 30.49 -1.63
C PRO A 329 35.44 30.61 -2.27
N GLY A 330 35.47 30.89 -3.57
CA GLY A 330 36.73 31.15 -4.29
C GLY A 330 37.61 29.93 -4.50
N ARG A 331 37.12 28.72 -4.15
CA ARG A 331 37.74 27.46 -4.54
C ARG A 331 37.18 27.06 -5.91
N GLY A 332 38.04 26.58 -6.80
CA GLY A 332 37.62 26.01 -8.07
C GLY A 332 37.07 24.60 -7.87
N THR A 333 37.09 23.82 -8.93
CA THR A 333 36.62 22.42 -8.94
C THR A 333 37.75 21.45 -8.57
N GLY A 334 37.39 20.18 -8.43
CA GLY A 334 38.28 19.08 -8.09
C GLY A 334 39.47 18.94 -9.04
N GLU A 335 39.37 19.41 -10.29
CA GLU A 335 40.44 19.37 -11.31
C GLU A 335 41.75 20.07 -10.89
N ILE A 336 41.70 20.91 -9.86
CA ILE A 336 42.87 21.58 -9.27
C ILE A 336 43.66 20.63 -8.35
N TYR A 337 42.99 19.62 -7.80
CA TYR A 337 43.46 18.80 -6.68
C TYR A 337 43.65 17.33 -7.07
N VAL A 338 42.77 16.81 -7.91
CA VAL A 338 42.68 15.41 -8.30
C VAL A 338 42.36 15.24 -9.78
N THR A 339 42.66 14.06 -10.32
CA THR A 339 41.88 13.49 -11.43
C THR A 339 40.91 12.46 -10.87
N ALA A 340 39.70 12.34 -11.43
CA ALA A 340 38.68 11.40 -11.01
C ALA A 340 38.10 10.71 -12.25
N VAL A 341 38.74 9.61 -12.68
CA VAL A 341 38.45 8.97 -13.97
C VAL A 341 37.46 7.82 -13.79
N LEU A 342 36.45 7.78 -14.65
CA LEU A 342 35.53 6.67 -14.85
C LEU A 342 35.86 5.94 -16.15
N ASP A 343 36.25 4.68 -16.04
CA ASP A 343 36.41 3.74 -17.15
C ASP A 343 35.26 2.72 -17.15
N TYR A 344 34.81 2.29 -18.33
CA TYR A 344 33.70 1.35 -18.45
C TYR A 344 34.05 0.15 -19.33
N ALA A 345 33.78 -1.05 -18.79
CA ALA A 345 33.83 -2.31 -19.49
C ALA A 345 32.40 -2.90 -19.61
N PRO A 346 31.84 -3.03 -20.83
CA PRO A 346 30.53 -3.66 -20.99
C PRO A 346 30.57 -5.14 -20.60
N SER A 347 29.45 -5.67 -20.13
CA SER A 347 29.34 -7.12 -19.88
C SER A 347 29.39 -7.90 -21.19
N ALA A 348 30.01 -9.08 -21.15
CA ALA A 348 30.11 -9.99 -22.29
C ALA A 348 28.96 -11.02 -22.34
N ASP A 349 28.22 -11.20 -21.24
CA ASP A 349 27.19 -12.24 -21.11
C ASP A 349 25.80 -11.80 -21.60
N GLY A 350 25.54 -10.49 -21.67
CA GLY A 350 24.22 -9.94 -21.99
C GLY A 350 23.19 -10.03 -20.85
N ASN A 351 23.54 -10.67 -19.73
CA ASN A 351 22.64 -10.98 -18.62
C ASN A 351 23.02 -10.24 -17.33
N SER A 352 24.03 -9.38 -17.38
CA SER A 352 24.42 -8.54 -16.26
C SER A 352 25.00 -7.20 -16.68
N ALA A 353 25.03 -6.25 -15.75
CA ALA A 353 25.54 -4.93 -16.01
C ALA A 353 27.06 -4.95 -16.29
N GLY A 354 27.49 -4.02 -17.15
CA GLY A 354 28.91 -3.70 -17.30
C GLY A 354 29.50 -3.12 -16.02
N THR A 355 30.83 -3.11 -15.95
CA THR A 355 31.59 -2.69 -14.77
C THR A 355 32.26 -1.35 -15.05
N PHE A 356 32.04 -0.40 -14.15
CA PHE A 356 32.84 0.82 -14.05
C PHE A 356 34.04 0.58 -13.15
N THR A 357 35.17 1.18 -13.49
CA THR A 357 36.31 1.36 -12.59
C THR A 357 36.48 2.85 -12.34
N PHE A 358 36.34 3.27 -11.08
CA PHE A 358 36.61 4.64 -10.64
C PHE A 358 38.02 4.73 -10.09
N THR A 359 38.80 5.68 -10.60
CA THR A 359 40.16 5.97 -10.14
C THR A 359 40.28 7.44 -9.77
N ILE A 360 40.53 7.72 -8.50
CA ILE A 360 40.87 9.07 -8.02
C ILE A 360 42.38 9.14 -7.77
N THR A 361 43.05 10.12 -8.37
CA THR A 361 44.50 10.33 -8.26
C THR A 361 44.78 11.72 -7.71
N ALA A 362 45.62 11.81 -6.68
CA ALA A 362 46.08 13.10 -6.17
C ALA A 362 47.08 13.74 -7.16
N ILE A 363 46.91 15.01 -7.49
CA ILE A 363 47.80 15.73 -8.43
C ILE A 363 48.35 17.05 -7.89
N ASN A 364 47.92 17.46 -6.70
CA ASN A 364 48.35 18.70 -6.04
C ASN A 364 48.35 18.52 -4.52
N THR A 365 49.22 17.65 -4.04
CA THR A 365 49.40 17.37 -2.62
C THR A 365 50.21 18.46 -1.90
N PRO A 366 50.09 18.61 -0.56
CA PRO A 366 50.78 19.68 0.16
C PRO A 366 52.30 19.70 -0.04
N ASP A 367 52.88 20.87 -0.28
CA ASP A 367 54.33 21.06 -0.32
C ASP A 367 54.89 20.97 1.12
N PRO A 368 55.77 20.00 1.44
CA PRO A 368 56.37 19.89 2.76
C PRO A 368 57.26 21.08 3.15
N GLY A 369 57.64 21.94 2.20
CA GLY A 369 58.40 23.17 2.41
C GLY A 369 57.55 24.38 2.79
N MET A 370 56.22 24.26 2.79
CA MET A 370 55.27 25.30 3.20
C MET A 370 54.61 24.96 4.54
N ASP A 371 54.19 25.99 5.28
CA ASP A 371 53.44 25.77 6.54
C ASP A 371 52.12 25.03 6.24
N PRO A 372 51.63 24.17 7.16
CA PRO A 372 50.32 23.55 7.02
C PRO A 372 49.23 24.62 6.89
N SER A 373 48.42 24.55 5.84
CA SER A 373 47.26 25.42 5.60
C SER A 373 46.26 24.72 4.67
N SER A 374 45.01 25.18 4.68
CA SER A 374 43.98 24.82 3.68
C SER A 374 44.27 25.40 2.28
N THR A 375 45.40 26.08 2.10
CA THR A 375 45.86 26.65 0.81
C THR A 375 47.11 25.95 0.29
N ASN A 376 47.71 25.04 1.06
CA ASN A 376 48.89 24.28 0.69
C ASN A 376 48.48 22.88 0.18
N GLY A 377 48.03 22.82 -1.09
CA GLY A 377 47.62 21.56 -1.72
C GLY A 377 46.38 20.91 -1.07
N PHE A 378 46.14 19.65 -1.40
CA PHE A 378 44.98 18.85 -0.96
C PHE A 378 45.43 17.44 -0.57
N VAL A 379 45.14 17.03 0.66
CA VAL A 379 45.29 15.63 1.10
C VAL A 379 43.99 14.88 0.81
N VAL A 380 44.02 13.88 -0.06
CA VAL A 380 42.82 13.06 -0.35
C VAL A 380 42.68 11.96 0.69
N THR A 381 41.68 12.06 1.56
CA THR A 381 41.44 11.07 2.62
C THR A 381 40.66 9.86 2.10
N PRO A 382 40.49 8.79 2.90
CA PRO A 382 39.51 7.77 2.59
C PRO A 382 38.11 8.37 2.40
N GLY A 383 37.33 7.79 1.49
CA GLY A 383 36.03 8.34 1.13
C GLY A 383 35.00 7.27 0.78
N ILE A 384 33.86 7.74 0.30
CA ILE A 384 32.68 6.95 -0.03
C ILE A 384 32.15 7.33 -1.40
N ALA A 385 31.52 6.39 -2.09
CA ALA A 385 30.76 6.66 -3.30
C ALA A 385 29.41 5.94 -3.24
N VAL A 386 28.36 6.66 -3.63
CA VAL A 386 27.00 6.11 -3.67
C VAL A 386 26.50 6.08 -5.12
N LEU A 387 25.89 4.95 -5.48
CA LEU A 387 25.07 4.82 -6.68
C LEU A 387 23.63 5.11 -6.28
N HIS A 388 22.98 6.03 -6.98
CA HIS A 388 21.64 6.50 -6.60
C HIS A 388 20.79 6.87 -7.81
N ALA A 389 19.49 7.08 -7.58
CA ALA A 389 18.54 7.51 -8.60
C ALA A 389 17.92 8.89 -8.32
N LEU A 390 17.93 9.34 -7.05
CA LEU A 390 17.35 10.62 -6.65
C LEU A 390 18.43 11.60 -6.18
N PRO A 391 18.20 12.92 -6.31
CA PRO A 391 19.17 13.93 -5.90
C PRO A 391 19.54 13.87 -4.41
N GLU A 392 20.66 14.54 -4.07
CA GLU A 392 21.08 14.82 -2.70
C GLU A 392 21.30 13.56 -1.84
N PRO A 393 22.07 12.55 -2.30
CA PRO A 393 22.24 11.30 -1.57
C PRO A 393 23.00 11.45 -0.24
N PHE A 394 23.78 12.52 -0.07
CA PHE A 394 24.60 12.75 1.13
C PHE A 394 24.08 13.90 2.00
N PHE A 395 23.80 15.05 1.39
CA PHE A 395 23.47 16.29 2.08
C PHE A 395 22.53 17.15 1.24
N THR A 396 21.89 18.12 1.88
CA THR A 396 21.09 19.17 1.24
C THR A 396 21.79 20.50 1.45
N LEU A 397 22.01 21.25 0.37
CA LEU A 397 22.75 22.52 0.44
C LEU A 397 21.96 23.56 1.24
N GLY A 398 22.60 24.21 2.21
CA GLY A 398 21.97 25.20 3.08
C GLY A 398 21.23 24.61 4.29
N GLU A 399 21.22 23.30 4.45
CA GLU A 399 20.69 22.61 5.63
C GLU A 399 21.86 22.08 6.49
N GLU A 400 21.57 21.74 7.75
CA GLU A 400 22.54 21.10 8.64
C GLU A 400 22.85 19.67 8.21
N ASP A 401 23.99 19.12 8.65
CA ASP A 401 24.29 17.70 8.48
C ASP A 401 23.15 16.82 9.00
N ARG A 402 22.85 15.74 8.28
CA ARG A 402 21.78 14.79 8.61
C ARG A 402 22.09 13.97 9.87
N GLY A 403 23.32 14.04 10.39
CA GLY A 403 23.74 13.34 11.60
C GLY A 403 23.89 11.83 11.43
N VAL A 404 24.06 11.36 10.18
CA VAL A 404 24.17 9.93 9.84
C VAL A 404 25.59 9.51 9.43
N GLY A 405 26.57 10.39 9.62
CA GLY A 405 28.00 10.06 9.49
C GLY A 405 28.77 10.83 8.42
N LEU A 406 28.22 11.87 7.81
CA LEU A 406 28.97 12.72 6.88
C LEU A 406 30.04 13.55 7.61
N GLU A 407 29.75 14.03 8.82
CA GLU A 407 30.72 14.66 9.74
C GLU A 407 32.00 13.84 9.88
N ARG A 408 31.88 12.53 10.13
CA ARG A 408 33.03 11.61 10.25
C ARG A 408 33.88 11.54 8.98
N ILE A 409 33.30 11.81 7.81
CA ILE A 409 34.09 11.88 6.58
C ILE A 409 34.72 13.25 6.45
N ALA A 410 33.93 14.31 6.62
CA ALA A 410 34.34 15.70 6.43
C ALA A 410 35.48 16.12 7.37
N GLU A 411 35.52 15.59 8.60
CA GLU A 411 36.50 15.95 9.62
C GLU A 411 37.64 14.93 9.77
N ASP A 412 37.36 13.64 9.59
CA ASP A 412 38.33 12.58 9.88
C ASP A 412 38.74 11.76 8.64
N GLY A 413 38.03 11.91 7.52
CA GLY A 413 38.16 11.02 6.39
C GLY A 413 37.77 9.58 6.73
N MET A 414 36.75 9.38 7.57
CA MET A 414 36.31 8.07 8.06
C MET A 414 34.90 7.71 7.54
N PRO A 415 34.79 6.97 6.41
CA PRO A 415 33.50 6.66 5.78
C PRO A 415 32.70 5.54 6.46
N GLY A 416 33.24 4.89 7.50
CA GLY A 416 32.64 3.69 8.09
C GLY A 416 31.22 3.92 8.61
N MET A 417 30.99 5.00 9.36
CA MET A 417 29.67 5.27 9.96
C MET A 417 28.58 5.49 8.89
N LEU A 418 28.89 6.27 7.86
CA LEU A 418 27.94 6.52 6.77
C LEU A 418 27.74 5.27 5.89
N TYR A 419 28.80 4.48 5.67
CA TYR A 419 28.69 3.18 4.99
C TYR A 419 27.76 2.24 5.75
N ASP A 420 27.97 2.09 7.07
CA ASP A 420 27.13 1.26 7.94
C ASP A 420 25.67 1.71 7.90
N TRP A 421 25.41 3.03 7.86
CA TRP A 421 24.05 3.58 7.71
C TRP A 421 23.40 3.16 6.38
N PHE A 422 24.10 3.25 5.25
CA PHE A 422 23.55 2.79 3.97
C PHE A 422 23.29 1.27 3.95
N THR A 423 24.18 0.50 4.56
CA THR A 423 24.12 -0.98 4.55
C THR A 423 23.36 -1.60 5.73
N GLU A 424 22.72 -0.78 6.57
CA GLU A 424 21.96 -1.27 7.72
C GLU A 424 20.90 -2.26 7.25
N THR A 425 20.76 -3.36 7.99
CA THR A 425 19.83 -4.45 7.66
C THR A 425 18.70 -4.54 8.67
N GLY A 426 17.51 -4.87 8.20
CA GLY A 426 16.37 -5.17 9.06
C GLY A 426 16.45 -6.57 9.69
N SER A 427 15.38 -6.97 10.36
CA SER A 427 15.34 -8.24 11.11
C SER A 427 15.53 -9.51 10.28
N ASN A 428 15.36 -9.45 8.94
CA ASN A 428 15.64 -10.57 8.03
C ASN A 428 17.04 -10.54 7.40
N GLY A 429 17.89 -9.57 7.75
CA GLY A 429 19.21 -9.42 7.15
C GLY A 429 19.21 -8.78 5.75
N SER A 430 18.04 -8.40 5.23
CA SER A 430 17.92 -7.58 4.02
C SER A 430 18.15 -6.10 4.32
N PRO A 431 18.65 -5.29 3.36
CA PRO A 431 18.89 -3.86 3.58
C PRO A 431 17.63 -3.06 3.93
N LEU A 432 17.78 -2.05 4.80
CA LEU A 432 16.73 -1.08 5.11
C LEU A 432 16.61 0.04 4.06
N ARG A 433 17.68 0.28 3.28
CA ARG A 433 17.77 1.48 2.42
C ARG A 433 18.24 1.20 1.01
N LEU A 434 19.07 0.17 0.82
CA LEU A 434 19.50 -0.21 -0.52
C LEU A 434 18.35 -0.88 -1.27
N ALA A 435 17.95 -0.27 -2.38
CA ALA A 435 17.00 -0.85 -3.30
C ALA A 435 17.61 -2.06 -4.00
N SER A 436 16.79 -3.08 -4.25
CA SER A 436 17.25 -4.31 -4.89
C SER A 436 17.70 -4.08 -6.33
N SER A 437 16.92 -3.30 -7.08
CA SER A 437 17.12 -3.01 -8.49
C SER A 437 16.67 -1.59 -8.85
N LEU A 438 17.07 -1.12 -10.03
CA LEU A 438 16.54 0.07 -10.68
C LEU A 438 15.47 -0.37 -11.68
N SER A 439 14.24 0.09 -11.47
CA SER A 439 13.09 -0.23 -12.29
C SER A 439 12.08 0.93 -12.32
N VAL A 440 11.07 0.80 -13.15
CA VAL A 440 9.91 1.71 -13.23
C VAL A 440 8.65 0.92 -12.87
N PHE A 441 7.61 1.62 -12.42
CA PHE A 441 6.30 1.01 -12.21
C PHE A 441 5.42 1.28 -13.43
N SER A 442 4.67 0.28 -13.90
CA SER A 442 3.67 0.50 -14.94
C SER A 442 2.51 1.36 -14.43
N PRO A 443 1.63 1.86 -15.31
CA PRO A 443 0.27 2.18 -14.89
C PRO A 443 -0.32 1.02 -14.07
N GLY A 444 -1.01 1.36 -12.99
CA GLY A 444 -1.51 0.40 -12.01
C GLY A 444 -3.00 0.56 -11.78
N LEU A 445 -3.53 -0.18 -10.82
CA LEU A 445 -4.91 -0.07 -10.38
C LEU A 445 -5.02 -0.16 -8.86
N VAL A 446 -6.11 0.38 -8.34
CA VAL A 446 -6.57 0.18 -6.95
C VAL A 446 -8.02 -0.26 -6.99
N TYR A 447 -8.42 -1.10 -6.05
CA TYR A 447 -9.79 -1.60 -5.94
C TYR A 447 -10.17 -1.83 -4.49
N ALA A 448 -11.46 -1.76 -4.18
CA ALA A 448 -11.97 -2.08 -2.87
C ALA A 448 -12.80 -3.36 -2.95
N PHE A 449 -12.56 -4.30 -2.04
CA PHE A 449 -13.30 -5.56 -1.94
C PHE A 449 -13.66 -5.87 -0.49
N ASN A 450 -14.76 -6.58 -0.26
CA ASN A 450 -15.24 -6.96 1.06
C ASN A 450 -15.36 -8.48 1.24
N SER A 451 -14.89 -9.27 0.27
CA SER A 451 -14.70 -10.71 0.41
C SER A 451 -13.61 -11.06 1.43
N ASP A 452 -13.62 -12.31 1.90
CA ASP A 452 -12.60 -12.82 2.82
C ASP A 452 -11.19 -12.77 2.22
N ALA A 453 -11.08 -12.99 0.91
CA ALA A 453 -9.82 -12.97 0.17
C ALA A 453 -9.89 -12.08 -1.08
N ASP A 454 -8.72 -11.65 -1.53
CA ASP A 454 -8.53 -10.80 -2.70
C ASP A 454 -9.17 -11.41 -3.98
N PRO A 455 -10.08 -10.68 -4.65
CA PRO A 455 -10.75 -11.15 -5.85
C PRO A 455 -9.84 -11.15 -7.10
N PHE A 456 -8.74 -10.38 -7.11
CA PHE A 456 -7.84 -10.26 -8.24
C PHE A 456 -6.90 -11.48 -8.37
N PHE A 457 -6.32 -11.96 -7.27
CA PHE A 457 -5.45 -13.14 -7.28
C PHE A 457 -5.45 -13.87 -5.94
N THR A 458 -4.96 -15.12 -5.93
CA THR A 458 -4.80 -15.93 -4.72
C THR A 458 -3.37 -16.44 -4.62
N GLN A 459 -2.63 -16.06 -3.57
CA GLN A 459 -1.25 -16.52 -3.39
C GLN A 459 -1.24 -18.04 -3.21
N GLY A 460 -0.37 -18.73 -3.97
CA GLY A 460 -0.26 -20.19 -3.95
C GLY A 460 -1.25 -20.90 -4.87
N GLU A 461 -2.03 -20.16 -5.64
CA GLU A 461 -2.86 -20.67 -6.74
C GLU A 461 -2.37 -20.11 -8.07
N ALA A 462 -2.81 -20.71 -9.17
CA ALA A 462 -2.58 -20.13 -10.49
C ALA A 462 -3.36 -18.82 -10.64
N GLU A 463 -2.91 -17.98 -11.56
CA GLU A 463 -3.63 -16.75 -11.87
C GLU A 463 -5.09 -17.06 -12.27
N LYS A 464 -5.99 -16.15 -11.89
CA LYS A 464 -7.41 -16.34 -12.14
C LYS A 464 -7.68 -16.08 -13.62
N PRO A 465 -8.35 -17.00 -14.34
CA PRO A 465 -8.68 -16.79 -15.75
C PRO A 465 -9.40 -15.46 -15.95
N ASP A 466 -9.06 -14.76 -17.02
CA ASP A 466 -9.66 -13.48 -17.43
C ASP A 466 -9.47 -12.33 -16.41
N SER A 467 -8.69 -12.54 -15.34
CA SER A 467 -8.51 -11.52 -14.28
C SER A 467 -7.72 -10.31 -14.74
N GLY A 468 -6.94 -10.42 -15.81
CA GLY A 468 -6.04 -9.38 -16.27
C GLY A 468 -4.70 -9.32 -15.52
N LEU A 469 -4.38 -10.33 -14.70
CA LEU A 469 -3.14 -10.35 -13.92
C LEU A 469 -1.92 -10.52 -14.82
N GLU A 470 -1.91 -11.50 -15.74
CA GLU A 470 -0.88 -11.67 -16.77
C GLU A 470 -0.63 -10.37 -17.54
N GLU A 471 -1.67 -9.75 -18.11
CA GLU A 471 -1.51 -8.52 -18.89
C GLU A 471 -0.97 -7.34 -18.05
N LEU A 472 -1.33 -7.29 -16.78
CA LEU A 472 -0.76 -6.29 -15.87
C LEU A 472 0.70 -6.61 -15.55
N ALA A 473 0.99 -7.85 -15.17
CA ALA A 473 2.27 -8.26 -14.62
C ALA A 473 3.36 -8.40 -15.68
N GLU A 474 3.00 -8.69 -16.94
CA GLU A 474 3.94 -8.82 -18.05
C GLU A 474 4.06 -7.57 -18.90
N ASP A 475 2.95 -6.86 -19.13
CA ASP A 475 2.90 -5.74 -20.07
C ASP A 475 2.63 -4.39 -19.42
N GLY A 476 2.27 -4.37 -18.13
CA GLY A 476 1.80 -3.17 -17.45
C GLY A 476 0.43 -2.69 -17.93
N ASN A 477 -0.36 -3.57 -18.58
CA ASN A 477 -1.68 -3.27 -19.11
C ASN A 477 -2.75 -3.58 -18.06
N ASN A 478 -3.19 -2.56 -17.34
CA ASN A 478 -4.22 -2.66 -16.30
C ASN A 478 -5.67 -2.70 -16.83
N ALA A 479 -5.90 -2.57 -18.14
CA ALA A 479 -7.26 -2.37 -18.66
C ALA A 479 -8.16 -3.61 -18.44
N VAL A 480 -7.61 -4.81 -18.64
CA VAL A 480 -8.33 -6.07 -18.44
C VAL A 480 -8.66 -6.25 -16.96
N ALA A 481 -7.71 -6.00 -16.07
CA ALA A 481 -7.94 -6.08 -14.62
C ALA A 481 -8.99 -5.08 -14.12
N VAL A 482 -9.00 -3.86 -14.66
CA VAL A 482 -10.04 -2.86 -14.34
C VAL A 482 -11.41 -3.33 -14.82
N GLU A 483 -11.53 -3.88 -16.04
CA GLU A 483 -12.79 -4.41 -16.57
C GLU A 483 -13.29 -5.61 -15.75
N TYR A 484 -12.40 -6.55 -15.42
CA TYR A 484 -12.69 -7.72 -14.60
C TYR A 484 -13.25 -7.33 -13.23
N LEU A 485 -12.54 -6.48 -12.48
CA LEU A 485 -12.97 -6.06 -11.14
C LEU A 485 -14.25 -5.21 -11.18
N SER A 486 -14.40 -4.36 -12.20
CA SER A 486 -15.66 -3.61 -12.40
C SER A 486 -16.84 -4.57 -12.67
N GLY A 487 -16.61 -5.63 -13.45
CA GLY A 487 -17.62 -6.64 -13.76
C GLY A 487 -18.10 -7.42 -12.53
N LEU A 488 -17.24 -7.55 -11.52
CA LEU A 488 -17.58 -8.09 -10.19
C LEU A 488 -18.38 -7.08 -9.32
N GLY A 489 -18.68 -5.88 -9.82
CA GLY A 489 -19.37 -4.84 -9.06
C GLY A 489 -18.51 -4.14 -8.00
N LEU A 490 -17.18 -4.28 -8.07
CA LEU A 490 -16.28 -3.71 -7.07
C LEU A 490 -15.88 -2.27 -7.43
N PRO A 491 -15.72 -1.37 -6.44
CA PRO A 491 -15.05 -0.10 -6.68
C PRO A 491 -13.63 -0.33 -7.21
N VAL A 492 -13.29 0.27 -8.35
CA VAL A 492 -11.96 0.16 -8.97
C VAL A 492 -11.58 1.47 -9.65
N ALA A 493 -10.30 1.80 -9.62
CA ALA A 493 -9.73 2.95 -10.31
C ALA A 493 -8.38 2.60 -10.93
N ALA A 494 -8.20 2.95 -12.21
CA ALA A 494 -6.89 2.98 -12.85
C ALA A 494 -6.08 4.19 -12.37
N SER A 495 -4.75 4.11 -12.49
CA SER A 495 -3.88 5.26 -12.21
C SER A 495 -4.15 6.42 -13.17
N ASN A 496 -4.03 7.65 -12.67
CA ASN A 496 -4.09 8.84 -13.51
C ASN A 496 -2.91 8.90 -14.51
N GLU A 497 -1.78 8.31 -14.12
CA GLU A 497 -0.59 8.16 -14.93
C GLU A 497 -0.78 6.99 -15.90
N THR A 498 -0.67 7.29 -17.19
CA THR A 498 -0.86 6.34 -18.31
C THR A 498 0.46 5.90 -18.93
N ALA A 499 1.59 6.31 -18.33
CA ALA A 499 2.93 5.91 -18.72
C ALA A 499 3.69 5.44 -17.48
N PRO A 500 4.71 4.57 -17.63
CA PRO A 500 5.49 4.11 -16.50
C PRO A 500 6.17 5.24 -15.72
N ILE A 501 6.22 5.11 -14.40
CA ILE A 501 6.85 6.06 -13.50
C ILE A 501 8.22 5.56 -13.01
N GLY A 502 9.24 6.39 -13.16
CA GLY A 502 10.56 6.11 -12.62
C GLY A 502 10.72 6.50 -11.17
N PRO A 503 11.93 6.30 -10.60
CA PRO A 503 12.31 6.80 -9.29
C PRO A 503 11.84 8.23 -9.03
N GLY A 504 11.18 8.45 -7.89
CA GLY A 504 10.62 9.74 -7.46
C GLY A 504 9.27 10.09 -8.08
N GLY A 505 8.78 9.29 -9.03
CA GLY A 505 7.43 9.40 -9.57
C GLY A 505 6.39 8.71 -8.68
N SER A 506 5.11 9.02 -8.92
CA SER A 506 3.99 8.42 -8.19
C SER A 506 2.82 8.11 -9.13
N LEU A 507 2.14 7.00 -8.87
CA LEU A 507 0.82 6.69 -9.41
C LEU A 507 -0.21 7.27 -8.44
N THR A 508 -1.22 7.96 -8.96
CA THR A 508 -2.27 8.59 -8.18
C THR A 508 -3.64 8.06 -8.58
N PHE A 509 -4.50 7.86 -7.57
CA PHE A 509 -5.82 7.26 -7.73
C PHE A 509 -6.84 8.01 -6.88
N SER A 510 -8.10 7.97 -7.31
CA SER A 510 -9.26 8.38 -6.53
C SER A 510 -10.31 7.28 -6.63
N ILE A 511 -10.71 6.71 -5.50
CA ILE A 511 -11.68 5.61 -5.42
C ILE A 511 -12.76 5.95 -4.38
N GLU A 512 -14.03 5.75 -4.74
CA GLU A 512 -15.16 5.91 -3.83
C GLU A 512 -15.50 4.56 -3.22
N VAL A 513 -15.52 4.46 -1.90
CA VAL A 513 -15.69 3.20 -1.18
C VAL A 513 -16.87 3.29 -0.20
N PRO A 514 -17.80 2.33 -0.21
CA PRO A 514 -18.89 2.27 0.75
C PRO A 514 -18.40 2.05 2.19
N GLN A 515 -19.02 2.76 3.14
CA GLN A 515 -18.80 2.57 4.57
C GLN A 515 -19.61 1.40 5.11
N GLY A 516 -19.16 0.83 6.24
CA GLY A 516 -19.93 -0.15 7.01
C GLY A 516 -19.98 -1.58 6.45
N GLN A 517 -19.38 -1.83 5.28
CA GLN A 517 -19.43 -3.14 4.62
C GLN A 517 -18.09 -3.90 4.64
N GLY A 518 -17.14 -3.49 5.49
CA GLY A 518 -15.87 -4.22 5.66
C GLY A 518 -14.92 -4.17 4.45
N TYR A 519 -15.02 -3.13 3.61
CA TYR A 519 -14.15 -2.97 2.45
C TYR A 519 -12.66 -2.84 2.82
N LYS A 520 -11.85 -3.56 2.06
CA LYS A 520 -10.39 -3.64 2.11
C LYS A 520 -9.85 -3.16 0.76
N LEU A 521 -8.70 -2.50 0.79
CA LEU A 521 -8.00 -1.99 -0.37
C LEU A 521 -7.07 -3.06 -0.95
N GLY A 522 -7.20 -3.32 -2.23
CA GLY A 522 -6.18 -3.97 -3.07
C GLY A 522 -5.51 -2.96 -3.99
N ILE A 523 -4.27 -3.25 -4.38
CA ILE A 523 -3.46 -2.46 -5.30
C ILE A 523 -2.70 -3.40 -6.24
N ALA A 524 -2.39 -2.96 -7.46
CA ALA A 524 -1.41 -3.67 -8.27
C ALA A 524 -0.69 -2.77 -9.28
N THR A 525 0.61 -3.02 -9.48
CA THR A 525 1.44 -2.40 -10.53
C THR A 525 2.64 -3.28 -10.87
N MET A 526 3.03 -3.33 -12.14
CA MET A 526 4.18 -4.11 -12.62
C MET A 526 5.50 -3.50 -12.15
N LEU A 527 6.46 -4.34 -11.76
CA LEU A 527 7.87 -3.97 -11.70
C LEU A 527 8.51 -4.18 -13.08
N VAL A 528 8.46 -3.17 -13.95
CA VAL A 528 8.64 -3.31 -15.41
C VAL A 528 9.94 -3.97 -15.89
N GLN A 529 11.03 -3.93 -15.13
CA GLN A 529 12.28 -4.62 -15.47
C GLN A 529 12.27 -6.12 -15.15
N THR A 530 11.10 -6.75 -15.12
CA THR A 530 10.87 -8.16 -14.80
C THR A 530 9.98 -8.78 -15.86
N ASN A 531 9.83 -10.10 -15.83
CA ASN A 531 9.01 -10.85 -16.77
C ASN A 531 7.55 -10.72 -16.38
N ASP A 532 7.19 -11.11 -15.16
CA ASP A 532 5.81 -11.13 -14.67
C ASP A 532 5.67 -10.70 -13.19
N TRP A 533 6.58 -9.84 -12.69
CA TRP A 533 6.53 -9.42 -11.28
C TRP A 533 5.69 -8.16 -11.07
N PHE A 534 4.87 -8.19 -10.02
CA PHE A 534 3.99 -7.09 -9.65
C PHE A 534 4.02 -6.80 -8.14
N ILE A 535 3.72 -5.56 -7.78
CA ILE A 535 3.63 -5.11 -6.38
C ILE A 535 2.15 -5.10 -5.99
N SER A 536 1.82 -5.77 -4.89
CA SER A 536 0.46 -5.83 -4.32
C SER A 536 0.49 -5.96 -2.80
N TYR A 537 -0.66 -5.77 -2.16
CA TYR A 537 -0.90 -6.30 -0.81
C TYR A 537 -1.07 -7.82 -0.84
N ASN A 538 -1.09 -8.46 0.33
CA ASN A 538 -1.43 -9.88 0.44
C ASN A 538 -2.93 -10.11 0.14
N ASN A 539 -3.36 -11.38 0.14
CA ASN A 539 -4.75 -11.74 -0.14
C ASN A 539 -5.76 -11.21 0.88
N ASP A 540 -5.31 -10.68 2.02
CA ASP A 540 -6.19 -10.05 3.00
C ASP A 540 -6.54 -8.60 2.61
N GLY A 541 -5.70 -7.92 1.83
CA GLY A 541 -5.82 -6.49 1.56
C GLY A 541 -5.66 -5.62 2.82
N VAL A 542 -5.87 -4.31 2.67
CA VAL A 542 -5.72 -3.33 3.75
C VAL A 542 -7.08 -2.75 4.16
N ALA A 543 -7.44 -2.82 5.44
CA ALA A 543 -8.70 -2.24 5.91
C ALA A 543 -8.73 -0.71 5.68
N LEU A 544 -9.77 -0.21 5.01
CA LEU A 544 -9.92 1.23 4.75
C LEU A 544 -10.62 1.99 5.89
N PHE A 545 -11.25 1.27 6.81
CA PHE A 545 -11.97 1.81 7.95
C PHE A 545 -11.65 0.99 9.21
N ASP A 546 -11.61 1.65 10.36
CA ASP A 546 -11.54 0.95 11.65
C ASP A 546 -12.91 0.38 12.08
N GLU A 547 -12.95 -0.36 13.19
CA GLU A 547 -14.18 -0.94 13.77
C GLU A 547 -15.27 0.09 14.07
N ASN A 548 -14.92 1.38 14.19
CA ASN A 548 -15.86 2.48 14.44
C ASN A 548 -16.26 3.22 13.14
N GLY A 549 -15.80 2.77 11.96
CA GLY A 549 -16.04 3.42 10.67
C GLY A 549 -15.15 4.64 10.41
N THR A 550 -14.09 4.86 11.20
CA THR A 550 -13.14 5.95 10.95
C THR A 550 -12.25 5.59 9.76
N PRO A 551 -12.16 6.43 8.72
CA PRO A 551 -11.35 6.12 7.56
C PRO A 551 -9.86 6.17 7.90
N PHE A 552 -9.11 5.20 7.37
CA PHE A 552 -7.66 5.15 7.46
C PHE A 552 -7.02 6.38 6.79
N SER A 553 -5.95 6.91 7.39
CA SER A 553 -5.17 8.03 6.82
C SER A 553 -3.69 7.91 7.19
N GLY A 554 -2.82 7.80 6.18
CA GLY A 554 -1.38 7.75 6.36
C GLY A 554 -0.67 6.74 5.48
N THR A 555 0.52 6.34 5.92
CA THR A 555 1.43 5.48 5.13
C THR A 555 1.80 4.17 5.82
N SER A 556 1.24 3.88 7.01
CA SER A 556 1.63 2.70 7.81
C SER A 556 1.45 1.41 7.02
N GLU A 557 0.36 1.30 6.28
CA GLU A 557 -0.01 0.10 5.50
C GLU A 557 0.94 -0.20 4.33
N SER A 558 1.95 0.67 4.09
CA SER A 558 3.01 0.33 3.14
C SER A 558 3.73 -0.96 3.52
N ASP A 559 3.86 -1.27 4.81
CA ASP A 559 4.52 -2.51 5.28
C ASP A 559 3.70 -3.78 5.00
N GLU A 560 2.47 -3.66 4.51
CA GLU A 560 1.66 -4.80 4.05
C GLU A 560 1.86 -5.11 2.57
N SER A 561 2.75 -4.39 1.87
CA SER A 561 3.02 -4.59 0.44
C SER A 561 4.20 -5.52 0.16
N TYR A 562 4.03 -6.34 -0.88
CA TYR A 562 4.97 -7.39 -1.29
C TYR A 562 5.20 -7.39 -2.79
N LEU A 563 6.33 -7.94 -3.20
CA LEU A 563 6.63 -8.28 -4.59
C LEU A 563 6.17 -9.71 -4.87
N PHE A 564 5.33 -9.85 -5.88
CA PHE A 564 4.83 -11.11 -6.37
C PHE A 564 5.35 -11.37 -7.77
N ASP A 565 5.38 -12.65 -8.09
CA ASP A 565 5.61 -13.27 -9.39
C ASP A 565 4.29 -13.95 -9.74
N ALA A 566 3.76 -13.64 -10.93
CA ALA A 566 2.44 -14.09 -11.36
C ALA A 566 2.42 -15.59 -11.70
N GLY A 567 3.58 -16.18 -11.99
CA GLY A 567 3.72 -17.55 -12.42
C GLY A 567 3.24 -17.77 -13.85
N THR A 568 3.31 -16.74 -14.71
CA THR A 568 2.89 -16.81 -16.11
C THR A 568 4.09 -16.94 -17.03
N GLU A 569 5.21 -16.29 -16.70
CA GLU A 569 6.42 -16.27 -17.54
C GLU A 569 7.70 -16.68 -16.78
N VAL A 570 8.66 -17.32 -17.46
CA VAL A 570 9.94 -17.67 -16.83
C VAL A 570 10.75 -16.43 -16.49
N ASP A 571 11.16 -16.34 -15.23
CA ASP A 571 12.08 -15.33 -14.73
C ASP A 571 13.42 -15.28 -15.49
N GLU A 572 13.69 -14.14 -16.10
CA GLU A 572 15.01 -13.74 -16.59
C GLU A 572 15.70 -12.75 -15.63
N ALA A 573 16.99 -12.51 -15.84
CA ALA A 573 17.74 -11.57 -15.02
C ALA A 573 17.12 -10.15 -15.08
N VAL A 574 16.80 -9.58 -13.92
CA VAL A 574 16.09 -8.29 -13.78
C VAL A 574 16.78 -7.18 -14.57
N GLY A 575 16.08 -6.64 -15.56
CA GLY A 575 16.52 -5.58 -16.47
C GLY A 575 17.32 -6.02 -17.69
N PHE A 576 17.52 -7.32 -17.89
CA PHE A 576 18.30 -7.88 -18.99
C PHE A 576 17.53 -8.88 -19.85
N GLY A 577 16.47 -9.48 -19.33
CA GLY A 577 15.65 -10.45 -20.04
C GLY A 577 15.10 -9.92 -21.36
N ILE A 578 15.11 -10.75 -22.40
CA ILE A 578 14.62 -10.37 -23.73
C ILE A 578 13.10 -10.38 -23.82
N TYR A 579 12.43 -11.04 -22.89
CA TYR A 579 10.98 -11.14 -22.83
C TYR A 579 10.33 -10.15 -21.86
N GLN A 580 11.14 -9.46 -21.05
CA GLN A 580 10.68 -8.37 -20.20
C GLN A 580 10.13 -7.20 -21.04
N ALA A 581 9.06 -6.54 -20.57
CA ALA A 581 8.30 -5.52 -21.30
C ALA A 581 9.11 -4.51 -22.14
N PRO A 582 10.21 -3.91 -21.63
CA PRO A 582 10.98 -2.93 -22.41
C PRO A 582 11.72 -3.50 -23.63
N ARG A 583 11.87 -4.83 -23.72
CA ARG A 583 12.75 -5.52 -24.68
C ARG A 583 12.02 -6.56 -25.54
N GLN A 584 10.82 -6.98 -25.15
CA GLN A 584 10.02 -7.91 -25.94
C GLN A 584 9.55 -7.33 -27.28
N ASN A 585 9.22 -8.23 -28.21
CA ASN A 585 8.74 -7.85 -29.55
C ASN A 585 7.24 -7.56 -29.62
N GLY A 586 6.50 -7.97 -28.59
CA GLY A 586 5.06 -7.81 -28.37
C GLY A 586 4.72 -8.46 -27.02
N GLY A 587 3.55 -8.17 -26.46
CA GLY A 587 3.10 -8.82 -25.23
C GLY A 587 2.88 -10.32 -25.40
N ASP A 588 2.88 -11.05 -24.28
CA ASP A 588 2.74 -12.52 -24.21
C ASP A 588 3.71 -13.22 -25.19
N SER A 589 5.01 -13.01 -24.97
CA SER A 589 6.04 -13.47 -25.90
C SER A 589 7.11 -14.38 -25.28
N GLY A 590 7.05 -14.58 -23.96
CA GLY A 590 7.97 -15.40 -23.18
C GLY A 590 7.61 -16.89 -23.12
N PRO A 591 8.53 -17.74 -22.64
CA PRO A 591 8.20 -19.12 -22.29
C PRO A 591 7.37 -19.17 -20.99
N GLU A 592 6.36 -20.02 -20.96
CA GLU A 592 5.52 -20.29 -19.78
C GLU A 592 6.36 -20.73 -18.58
N ASP A 593 6.00 -20.26 -17.38
CA ASP A 593 6.61 -20.72 -16.13
C ASP A 593 6.19 -22.18 -15.81
N ASP A 594 7.17 -23.01 -15.48
CA ASP A 594 6.94 -24.38 -14.98
C ASP A 594 6.20 -24.37 -13.62
N ASN A 595 6.34 -23.29 -12.85
CA ASN A 595 5.63 -23.07 -11.60
C ASN A 595 4.52 -22.03 -11.79
N THR A 596 3.33 -22.49 -12.13
CA THR A 596 2.21 -21.62 -12.46
C THR A 596 1.53 -20.97 -11.25
N LEU A 597 2.20 -20.82 -10.10
CA LEU A 597 1.60 -20.31 -8.87
C LEU A 597 1.99 -18.86 -8.65
N VAL A 598 1.00 -18.00 -8.36
CA VAL A 598 1.24 -16.65 -7.87
C VAL A 598 1.96 -16.73 -6.52
N ARG A 599 3.14 -16.15 -6.44
CA ARG A 599 4.06 -16.38 -5.31
C ARG A 599 4.83 -15.12 -4.95
N ARG A 600 5.27 -15.04 -3.71
CA ARG A 600 6.16 -13.95 -3.28
C ARG A 600 7.55 -14.16 -3.84
N VAL A 601 8.16 -13.09 -4.33
CA VAL A 601 9.57 -13.09 -4.74
C VAL A 601 10.43 -13.06 -3.49
N SER A 602 10.89 -14.24 -3.07
CA SER A 602 11.65 -14.41 -1.83
C SER A 602 13.17 -14.20 -1.98
N GLU A 603 13.66 -14.20 -3.22
CA GLU A 603 15.07 -14.08 -3.56
C GLU A 603 15.24 -13.29 -4.86
N LEU A 604 16.29 -12.47 -4.95
CA LEU A 604 16.65 -11.72 -6.16
C LEU A 604 18.16 -11.59 -6.27
N GLU A 605 18.77 -12.08 -7.35
CA GLU A 605 20.19 -11.84 -7.65
C GLU A 605 20.39 -10.48 -8.31
N ASP A 606 21.09 -9.56 -7.64
CA ASP A 606 21.37 -8.24 -8.19
C ASP A 606 22.49 -8.27 -9.23
N VAL A 607 22.08 -8.42 -10.48
CA VAL A 607 22.95 -8.34 -11.65
C VAL A 607 23.20 -6.91 -12.13
N GLN A 608 22.45 -5.91 -11.63
CA GLN A 608 22.52 -4.51 -12.06
C GLN A 608 23.63 -3.74 -11.34
N PHE A 609 23.79 -3.97 -10.04
CA PHE A 609 24.75 -3.25 -9.19
C PHE A 609 25.74 -4.15 -8.45
N GLY A 610 25.64 -5.47 -8.62
CA GLY A 610 26.61 -6.43 -8.11
C GLY A 610 26.59 -6.58 -6.58
N LYS A 611 25.42 -6.38 -5.96
CA LYS A 611 25.22 -6.60 -4.52
C LYS A 611 25.06 -8.08 -4.16
N GLY A 612 24.91 -8.95 -5.15
CA GLY A 612 24.65 -10.38 -4.99
C GLY A 612 23.19 -10.66 -4.66
N VAL A 613 22.94 -11.81 -4.02
CA VAL A 613 21.60 -12.27 -3.68
C VAL A 613 20.98 -11.46 -2.54
N TYR A 614 19.82 -10.89 -2.80
CA TYR A 614 18.87 -10.45 -1.78
C TYR A 614 18.07 -11.65 -1.28
N ASN A 615 18.27 -12.04 -0.02
CA ASN A 615 17.43 -13.04 0.64
C ASN A 615 16.35 -12.32 1.47
N ASN A 616 15.13 -12.28 0.94
CA ASN A 616 13.99 -11.59 1.55
C ASN A 616 12.78 -12.54 1.61
N PRO A 617 12.75 -13.53 2.53
CA PRO A 617 11.68 -14.53 2.55
C PRO A 617 10.25 -13.96 2.56
N PRO A 618 9.97 -12.84 3.25
CA PRO A 618 8.65 -12.23 3.18
C PRO A 618 8.32 -11.52 1.86
N GLY A 619 9.30 -11.19 1.01
CA GLY A 619 9.09 -10.48 -0.25
C GLY A 619 8.71 -9.01 -0.10
N VAL A 620 9.06 -8.36 1.01
CA VAL A 620 8.58 -6.99 1.34
C VAL A 620 9.26 -5.92 0.49
N VAL A 621 8.48 -4.92 0.08
CA VAL A 621 8.92 -3.87 -0.85
C VAL A 621 8.92 -2.46 -0.25
N TYR A 622 8.37 -2.26 0.94
CA TYR A 622 8.34 -0.96 1.59
C TYR A 622 9.74 -0.42 1.88
N LEU A 623 9.94 0.87 1.63
CA LEU A 623 11.14 1.60 2.06
C LEU A 623 11.28 1.58 3.58
N GLU A 624 12.45 1.17 4.07
CA GLU A 624 12.77 1.10 5.49
C GLU A 624 11.81 0.20 6.30
N ASP A 625 11.27 -0.85 5.66
CA ASP A 625 10.54 -1.89 6.37
C ASP A 625 11.39 -2.44 7.54
N PRO A 626 10.88 -2.55 8.77
CA PRO A 626 11.65 -3.07 9.92
C PRO A 626 12.22 -4.48 9.70
N ARG A 627 11.66 -5.24 8.76
CA ARG A 627 12.16 -6.54 8.32
C ARG A 627 13.35 -6.44 7.37
N GLY A 628 13.53 -5.30 6.71
CA GLY A 628 14.45 -5.11 5.59
C GLY A 628 13.91 -5.78 4.33
N GLY A 629 14.16 -5.20 3.16
CA GLY A 629 13.57 -5.72 1.93
C GLY A 629 14.08 -5.06 0.66
N TYR A 630 13.19 -4.92 -0.31
CA TYR A 630 13.55 -4.45 -1.64
C TYR A 630 13.55 -2.92 -1.80
N ASN A 631 12.96 -2.17 -0.86
CA ASN A 631 12.95 -0.70 -0.82
C ASN A 631 12.51 -0.03 -2.14
N LEU A 632 11.34 -0.44 -2.64
CA LEU A 632 10.80 -0.03 -3.93
C LEU A 632 9.67 0.98 -3.81
N VAL A 633 8.79 0.80 -2.82
CA VAL A 633 7.48 1.48 -2.78
C VAL A 633 7.23 2.21 -1.47
N LYS A 634 6.42 3.28 -1.54
CA LYS A 634 5.70 3.89 -0.42
C LYS A 634 4.27 4.17 -0.85
N ILE A 635 3.30 3.82 -0.02
CA ILE A 635 1.87 3.97 -0.29
C ILE A 635 1.28 4.94 0.73
N ASP A 636 0.62 5.99 0.25
CA ASP A 636 -0.09 7.00 1.07
C ASP A 636 -1.58 6.94 0.75
N ILE A 637 -2.41 6.73 1.76
CA ILE A 637 -3.87 6.63 1.65
C ILE A 637 -4.47 7.77 2.45
N LYS A 638 -5.32 8.59 1.81
CA LYS A 638 -5.94 9.75 2.44
C LYS A 638 -7.44 9.81 2.12
N PRO A 639 -8.32 9.86 3.13
CA PRO A 639 -9.72 10.14 2.89
C PRO A 639 -9.91 11.62 2.56
N GLN A 640 -10.93 11.93 1.77
CA GLN A 640 -11.31 13.31 1.43
C GLN A 640 -12.17 13.99 2.49
#